data_AF-A0A8H5NTG2-F1
#
_entry.id   AF-A0A8H5NTG2-F1
#
_cell.length_a   1.000
_cell.length_b   1.000
_cell.length_c   1.000
_cell.angle_alpha   90.00
_cell.angle_beta   90.00
_cell.angle_gamma   90.00
#
_symmetry.space_group_name_H-M   'P 1'
#
loop_
_entity.id
_entity.type
_entity.pdbx_description
1 polymer ?
#
loop_
_entity_poly.entity_id
_entity_poly.type
_entity_poly.pdbx_seq_one_letter_code
_entity_poly.pdbx_strand_id
1 'polypeptide(L)'
;MLLPANRNDLSSQFLRQSQVDEFPDGYATNLEQVVEYYQTRKELAHPAVSFNVTTSHRPDPMDRPEGASKTPCVSSYSHSQGSPTAGHVLARGSDDRLLRPASAQISEQLRMLPLVFVMEVSSTSERIFQAEKNTISYITSKLEPKEPADQSYILPWDRQAHDPVPAHLIGNLQHGVGSNPSSIFESYLAQRCLEQSKIWFFLTDGVIEEEHADVFTSNITEAGIHGTPSVIIVFGNRSRPPSRSKLSIGMSIGAPSPHCAVLFHDVWSDELFVVQAKGCFASLLPKGSYFKWFSGTRWADFPQTSYDRLLRVRVPKPIRLSKDEVALPYGKVFDMKFIYNDSMSDQDKLQLVSNNSALDAIMLVARTRGEGFLVKLWIESLRRTMTRDSLTIERDDVDSRGITVMKSLIMAAEQELKAPNTRQKDIWSCLTSIASPRRSRSMQIHGTSQLNFDRALLRLQHKKNWANFKAKVEMEQAAFRRVTKGLREVQSAIGILDDPLPNDPSLAPADTFWYPASGIKTRMNNEKLPTSVQLNKFDKQDVDKALFLSGFAGTRKLEKGARSRAYATCPICREPNSIQTLLLRTSPEDNLTSNFPLPNQMLQLKCPLALGNCPEVDVILPLTCCDGCAFLLLRMNKQANYLQIRHQIAAALPLVSLQDKQNRRLWRQTLAAVFRHRFHDSTVLPVFLATVCAEIENVPSLARSKSLKWCRDELSRLPGIHVPQSASPELVTSLPSAVDNVVPPQQVAFFACLGNRFYLKVVLSQPIEGFVVLIQLATSMNVVRPEAIRKLVWKRLLCHFIEQDLRLRTHFGAEYAYAMLQEIMQEPLFSSQGHQGKFVAALPKQRTSVSLTSLVNSYLIPPGSSAISHFFRIACFGEVYSTTEYNAALAVFLNILASIKYNGQEATDVLEEMQGVANTLRSFAEDIRSVFEDPTSVDEPGATYVIAHLESWLKCIVLSN
;
A
#
# COMPACT_ATOMS: atom_id res chain seq x y z
N MET A 1 -10.66 -13.11 -54.31
CA MET A 1 -9.22 -13.45 -54.28
C MET A 1 -8.75 -13.28 -52.84
N LEU A 2 -8.20 -14.26 -52.13
CA LEU A 2 -7.95 -15.69 -52.42
C LEU A 2 -8.18 -16.52 -51.13
N LEU A 3 -8.49 -17.81 -51.28
CA LEU A 3 -8.43 -18.83 -50.20
C LEU A 3 -7.04 -19.53 -50.27
N PRO A 4 -6.55 -20.19 -49.19
CA PRO A 4 -7.02 -21.52 -48.73
C PRO A 4 -7.59 -21.47 -47.30
N ALA A 5 -8.54 -22.29 -46.84
CA ALA A 5 -8.85 -23.71 -47.09
C ALA A 5 -7.90 -24.70 -46.39
N ASN A 6 -8.39 -25.36 -45.33
CA ASN A 6 -7.99 -26.72 -44.97
C ASN A 6 -9.17 -27.44 -44.26
N ARG A 7 -9.35 -28.73 -44.54
CA ARG A 7 -10.44 -29.59 -44.02
C ARG A 7 -9.96 -31.04 -44.02
N ASN A 8 -10.28 -31.78 -42.95
CA ASN A 8 -10.37 -33.25 -42.82
C ASN A 8 -10.78 -33.45 -41.34
N ASP A 9 -11.97 -33.94 -40.96
CA ASP A 9 -12.73 -35.16 -41.29
C ASP A 9 -12.39 -36.36 -40.38
N LEU A 10 -13.36 -37.28 -40.27
CA LEU A 10 -13.49 -38.42 -39.33
C LEU A 10 -13.83 -38.00 -37.88
N SER A 11 -15.03 -38.18 -37.30
CA SER A 11 -16.21 -39.05 -37.45
C SER A 11 -16.27 -40.27 -36.51
N SER A 12 -17.19 -40.22 -35.54
CA SER A 12 -17.83 -41.41 -34.98
C SER A 12 -19.18 -41.06 -34.34
N GLN A 13 -20.25 -41.67 -34.83
CA GLN A 13 -21.47 -41.95 -34.05
C GLN A 13 -21.19 -43.23 -33.22
N PHE A 14 -22.00 -43.74 -32.29
CA PHE A 14 -23.40 -43.55 -31.88
C PHE A 14 -23.50 -43.99 -30.40
N LEU A 15 -24.51 -43.52 -29.64
CA LEU A 15 -25.45 -44.35 -28.84
C LEU A 15 -26.20 -43.51 -27.79
N ARG A 16 -27.49 -43.86 -27.58
CA ARG A 16 -28.22 -43.59 -26.34
C ARG A 16 -28.23 -44.88 -25.53
N GLN A 17 -28.07 -44.82 -24.21
CA GLN A 17 -28.83 -45.69 -23.29
C GLN A 17 -28.85 -45.12 -21.87
N SER A 18 -29.65 -45.74 -21.00
CA SER A 18 -30.20 -45.13 -19.78
C SER A 18 -30.09 -46.04 -18.56
N GLN A 19 -29.63 -45.46 -17.45
CA GLN A 19 -29.74 -45.90 -16.05
C GLN A 19 -29.71 -44.58 -15.22
N VAL A 20 -30.59 -44.26 -14.27
CA VAL A 20 -31.52 -45.01 -13.40
C VAL A 20 -30.81 -45.82 -12.31
N ASP A 21 -31.16 -45.48 -11.06
CA ASP A 21 -30.67 -45.95 -9.76
C ASP A 21 -29.17 -45.64 -9.48
N GLU A 22 -28.72 -45.42 -8.24
CA GLU A 22 -29.35 -45.69 -6.93
C GLU A 22 -28.93 -44.63 -5.87
N PHE A 23 -29.76 -44.41 -4.84
CA PHE A 23 -29.44 -43.56 -3.66
C PHE A 23 -28.88 -44.40 -2.50
N PRO A 24 -28.09 -43.79 -1.60
CA PRO A 24 -28.16 -44.15 -0.19
C PRO A 24 -28.36 -42.94 0.75
N ASP A 25 -29.21 -43.12 1.76
CA ASP A 25 -29.58 -42.13 2.78
C ASP A 25 -28.56 -42.00 3.95
N GLY A 26 -28.70 -40.91 4.71
CA GLY A 26 -28.07 -40.70 6.03
C GLY A 26 -27.43 -39.32 6.18
N TYR A 27 -27.82 -38.43 7.09
CA TYR A 27 -28.70 -38.57 8.26
C TYR A 27 -29.74 -37.44 8.34
N ALA A 28 -30.89 -37.74 8.96
CA ALA A 28 -31.91 -36.75 9.32
C ALA A 28 -31.81 -36.34 10.79
N THR A 29 -32.17 -35.08 11.10
CA THR A 29 -32.38 -34.61 12.48
C THR A 29 -33.51 -33.58 12.54
N ASN A 30 -34.72 -34.08 12.82
CA ASN A 30 -35.92 -33.45 13.39
C ASN A 30 -36.15 -31.93 13.17
N LEU A 31 -37.04 -31.59 12.22
CA LEU A 31 -37.91 -30.42 12.35
C LEU A 31 -39.04 -30.76 13.33
N GLU A 32 -38.90 -30.48 14.63
CA GLU A 32 -40.04 -30.58 15.56
C GLU A 32 -39.93 -29.70 16.83
N GLN A 33 -39.45 -28.45 16.71
CA GLN A 33 -39.38 -27.55 17.90
C GLN A 33 -39.42 -26.03 17.66
N VAL A 34 -40.10 -25.52 16.62
CA VAL A 34 -40.35 -24.06 16.44
C VAL A 34 -41.77 -23.75 15.92
N VAL A 35 -42.79 -24.41 16.48
CA VAL A 35 -44.22 -24.15 16.16
C VAL A 35 -45.01 -23.79 17.42
N GLU A 36 -44.46 -22.91 18.25
CA GLU A 36 -45.21 -22.27 19.35
C GLU A 36 -44.54 -20.95 19.78
N TYR A 37 -45.02 -19.80 19.24
CA TYR A 37 -45.06 -18.52 19.99
C TYR A 37 -45.79 -17.35 19.29
N TYR A 38 -46.02 -17.39 17.97
CA TYR A 38 -46.56 -16.25 17.21
C TYR A 38 -48.05 -16.36 16.82
N GLN A 39 -48.90 -16.84 17.74
CA GLN A 39 -50.35 -16.66 17.66
C GLN A 39 -50.98 -16.28 19.01
N THR A 40 -50.86 -15.00 19.41
CA THR A 40 -51.79 -14.42 20.38
C THR A 40 -52.10 -12.96 20.03
N ARG A 41 -53.32 -12.70 19.58
CA ARG A 41 -53.86 -11.35 19.37
C ARG A 41 -54.08 -10.67 20.73
N LYS A 42 -53.72 -9.38 20.84
CA LYS A 42 -54.51 -8.43 21.63
C LYS A 42 -54.38 -7.02 21.07
N GLU A 43 -55.51 -6.31 21.05
CA GLU A 43 -55.65 -4.95 20.54
C GLU A 43 -55.26 -3.94 21.62
N LEU A 44 -54.78 -2.75 21.22
CA LEU A 44 -54.99 -1.51 21.99
C LEU A 44 -54.64 -0.24 21.17
N ALA A 45 -55.65 0.62 21.01
CA ALA A 45 -55.65 2.07 20.75
C ALA A 45 -54.53 2.73 19.92
N HIS A 46 -54.94 3.37 18.80
CA HIS A 46 -54.21 4.51 18.23
C HIS A 46 -54.33 5.75 19.14
N PRO A 47 -53.26 6.53 19.35
CA PRO A 47 -53.36 7.94 19.71
C PRO A 47 -53.47 8.80 18.45
N ALA A 48 -54.65 9.37 18.19
CA ALA A 48 -54.77 10.46 17.22
C ALA A 48 -54.20 11.75 17.83
N VAL A 49 -53.31 12.43 17.12
CA VAL A 49 -52.83 13.77 17.49
C VAL A 49 -53.05 14.72 16.32
N SER A 50 -53.91 15.71 16.54
CA SER A 50 -54.24 16.72 15.55
C SER A 50 -53.14 17.78 15.42
N PHE A 51 -52.89 18.24 14.19
CA PHE A 51 -52.22 19.52 13.99
C PHE A 51 -53.11 20.65 14.49
N ASN A 52 -52.54 21.62 15.21
CA ASN A 52 -53.17 22.90 15.45
C ASN A 52 -52.12 24.01 15.38
N VAL A 53 -52.44 25.10 14.69
CA VAL A 53 -51.52 26.19 14.36
C VAL A 53 -52.16 27.51 14.75
N THR A 54 -51.55 28.29 15.66
CA THR A 54 -51.63 29.77 15.65
C THR A 54 -50.66 30.47 16.63
N THR A 55 -50.03 31.53 16.11
CA THR A 55 -49.70 32.83 16.76
C THR A 55 -48.93 32.95 18.09
N SER A 56 -47.63 33.29 17.97
CA SER A 56 -46.96 34.50 18.50
C SER A 56 -47.20 35.04 19.93
N HIS A 57 -46.11 35.38 20.64
CA HIS A 57 -45.72 36.80 20.85
C HIS A 57 -44.21 36.96 21.21
N ARG A 58 -43.78 38.12 21.74
CA ARG A 58 -42.38 38.66 21.74
C ARG A 58 -41.83 38.89 23.20
N PRO A 59 -40.69 39.56 23.51
CA PRO A 59 -39.67 38.97 24.40
C PRO A 59 -39.27 39.84 25.63
N ASP A 60 -38.10 39.50 26.21
CA ASP A 60 -37.26 40.28 27.17
C ASP A 60 -37.79 40.40 28.62
N PRO A 61 -36.94 40.76 29.63
CA PRO A 61 -35.50 41.11 29.60
C PRO A 61 -34.59 40.27 30.53
N MET A 62 -33.31 40.67 30.65
CA MET A 62 -32.35 40.17 31.66
C MET A 62 -32.59 40.75 33.06
N ASP A 63 -32.03 40.12 34.11
CA ASP A 63 -31.28 40.89 35.13
C ASP A 63 -30.24 40.07 35.94
N ARG A 64 -29.47 40.78 36.79
CA ARG A 64 -28.37 40.35 37.70
C ARG A 64 -28.38 41.28 38.95
N PRO A 65 -27.52 41.16 40.00
CA PRO A 65 -26.52 40.15 40.39
C PRO A 65 -26.63 39.72 41.90
N GLU A 66 -25.52 39.22 42.48
CA GLU A 66 -25.18 39.16 43.93
C GLU A 66 -25.97 38.21 44.87
N GLY A 67 -25.44 37.71 45.99
CA GLY A 67 -24.13 37.93 46.64
C GLY A 67 -23.72 36.81 47.64
N ALA A 68 -22.61 37.01 48.37
CA ALA A 68 -21.96 35.99 49.25
C ALA A 68 -22.78 35.66 50.53
N SER A 69 -22.57 34.54 51.25
CA SER A 69 -21.31 33.88 51.68
C SER A 69 -21.57 32.37 52.06
N LYS A 70 -20.84 31.58 52.87
CA LYS A 70 -19.85 31.80 53.96
C LYS A 70 -19.00 30.52 54.27
N THR A 71 -18.25 30.54 55.37
CA THR A 71 -17.27 29.54 55.90
C THR A 71 -17.61 29.22 57.39
N PRO A 72 -16.88 28.40 58.21
CA PRO A 72 -15.49 27.88 58.07
C PRO A 72 -15.11 26.49 58.68
N CYS A 73 -13.79 26.17 58.66
CA CYS A 73 -13.04 25.29 59.60
C CYS A 73 -13.30 23.76 59.54
N VAL A 74 -12.39 22.83 59.88
CA VAL A 74 -10.91 22.75 60.12
C VAL A 74 -10.59 21.23 60.25
N SER A 75 -9.44 20.60 59.96
CA SER A 75 -8.07 20.92 59.45
C SER A 75 -7.51 19.60 58.79
N SER A 76 -6.23 19.24 58.60
CA SER A 76 -4.89 19.70 59.02
C SER A 76 -3.76 19.24 58.04
N TYR A 77 -2.54 19.00 58.54
CA TYR A 77 -1.26 18.87 57.81
C TYR A 77 -0.78 17.45 57.50
N SER A 78 -0.10 17.27 56.35
CA SER A 78 1.33 16.87 56.33
C SER A 78 2.02 17.22 55.00
N HIS A 79 3.35 17.42 55.04
CA HIS A 79 4.20 17.97 53.97
C HIS A 79 4.50 16.95 52.83
N SER A 80 4.53 17.31 51.54
CA SER A 80 5.50 18.13 50.76
C SER A 80 6.90 17.50 50.69
N GLN A 81 7.65 17.43 49.58
CA GLN A 81 7.72 18.25 48.34
C GLN A 81 7.86 17.31 47.10
N GLY A 82 7.84 17.71 45.82
CA GLY A 82 7.68 19.01 45.14
C GLY A 82 8.57 19.07 43.89
N SER A 83 8.03 19.41 42.70
CA SER A 83 8.81 19.53 41.45
C SER A 83 8.24 20.57 40.47
N PRO A 84 9.02 21.60 40.08
CA PRO A 84 8.57 22.63 39.12
C PRO A 84 9.24 22.55 37.74
N THR A 85 8.38 22.53 36.72
CA THR A 85 8.40 23.29 35.45
C THR A 85 9.70 23.79 34.78
N ALA A 86 9.76 23.51 33.46
CA ALA A 86 10.22 24.37 32.34
C ALA A 86 11.72 24.53 32.03
N GLY A 87 12.03 24.78 30.73
CA GLY A 87 13.30 25.41 30.34
C GLY A 87 14.11 24.86 29.14
N HIS A 88 13.53 24.34 28.06
CA HIS A 88 14.32 24.01 26.86
C HIS A 88 14.60 25.23 25.97
N VAL A 89 15.79 25.83 26.13
CA VAL A 89 16.37 26.83 25.22
C VAL A 89 17.43 26.16 24.34
N LEU A 90 17.54 26.61 23.08
CA LEU A 90 18.49 26.08 22.09
C LEU A 90 19.94 26.52 22.40
N ALA A 91 20.86 25.56 22.40
CA ALA A 91 22.29 25.80 22.28
C ALA A 91 22.89 24.90 21.19
N ARG A 92 23.78 25.45 20.35
CA ARG A 92 24.60 24.67 19.41
C ARG A 92 25.81 24.10 20.15
N GLY A 93 26.10 22.81 19.97
CA GLY A 93 27.34 22.20 20.46
C GLY A 93 27.57 20.81 19.87
N SER A 94 28.70 20.67 19.19
CA SER A 94 29.51 19.45 18.95
C SER A 94 28.87 18.06 18.98
N ASP A 95 29.19 17.26 17.95
CA ASP A 95 29.25 15.79 18.05
C ASP A 95 30.05 15.33 19.28
N ASP A 96 29.43 14.61 20.21
CA ASP A 96 30.08 13.49 20.92
C ASP A 96 29.06 12.60 21.66
N ARG A 97 29.50 11.40 22.07
CA ARG A 97 28.74 10.26 22.63
C ARG A 97 27.92 9.51 21.56
N LEU A 98 28.12 8.21 21.32
CA LEU A 98 28.75 7.19 22.16
C LEU A 98 30.16 6.76 21.69
N LEU A 99 31.19 7.50 22.10
CA LEU A 99 32.54 6.96 22.21
C LEU A 99 32.75 6.41 23.64
N ARG A 100 32.86 5.07 23.76
CA ARG A 100 33.83 4.53 24.73
C ARG A 100 35.21 4.85 24.13
N PRO A 101 36.13 5.49 24.86
CA PRO A 101 37.50 5.65 24.37
C PRO A 101 38.08 4.26 24.08
N ALA A 102 38.58 4.07 22.85
CA ALA A 102 39.43 2.93 22.58
C ALA A 102 40.70 3.12 23.41
N SER A 103 40.86 2.33 24.49
CA SER A 103 42.13 2.30 25.21
C SER A 103 43.21 1.87 24.24
N ALA A 104 44.29 2.65 24.16
CA ALA A 104 45.41 2.33 23.28
C ALA A 104 45.98 0.97 23.72
N GLN A 105 45.65 -0.09 22.96
CA GLN A 105 45.99 -1.45 23.34
C GLN A 105 47.50 -1.63 23.34
N ILE A 106 48.08 -1.73 24.54
CA ILE A 106 49.47 -2.12 24.74
C ILE A 106 49.63 -3.51 24.10
N SER A 107 50.47 -3.56 23.07
CA SER A 107 50.69 -4.75 22.24
C SER A 107 52.16 -5.14 22.28
N GLU A 108 52.41 -6.30 22.86
CA GLU A 108 53.73 -6.87 23.16
C GLU A 108 54.20 -7.73 21.96
N GLN A 109 55.52 -7.88 21.74
CA GLN A 109 56.01 -8.79 20.70
C GLN A 109 55.84 -10.24 21.15
N LEU A 110 55.48 -11.14 20.23
CA LEU A 110 55.25 -12.57 20.52
C LEU A 110 56.44 -13.21 21.26
N ARG A 111 57.68 -12.87 20.88
CA ARG A 111 58.91 -13.32 21.56
C ARG A 111 59.09 -12.89 23.02
N MET A 112 58.24 -11.99 23.53
CA MET A 112 58.28 -11.49 24.92
C MET A 112 57.16 -12.08 25.78
N LEU A 113 56.41 -13.05 25.26
CA LEU A 113 55.23 -13.63 25.90
C LEU A 113 55.46 -15.08 26.33
N PRO A 114 54.88 -15.52 27.46
CA PRO A 114 54.77 -16.94 27.76
C PRO A 114 53.78 -17.57 26.77
N LEU A 115 54.13 -18.73 26.23
CA LEU A 115 53.39 -19.39 25.16
C LEU A 115 52.74 -20.69 25.68
N VAL A 116 51.51 -20.94 25.25
CA VAL A 116 50.82 -22.21 25.50
C VAL A 116 50.75 -22.99 24.19
N PHE A 117 51.29 -24.20 24.16
CA PHE A 117 51.34 -25.07 22.99
C PHE A 117 50.38 -26.24 23.16
N VAL A 118 49.21 -26.17 22.53
CA VAL A 118 48.33 -27.33 22.35
C VAL A 118 48.97 -28.23 21.29
N MET A 119 49.40 -29.43 21.68
CA MET A 119 50.21 -30.32 20.84
C MET A 119 49.60 -31.71 20.77
N GLU A 120 49.30 -32.15 19.54
CA GLU A 120 48.95 -33.54 19.26
C GLU A 120 50.14 -34.45 19.60
N VAL A 121 49.92 -35.50 20.38
CA VAL A 121 50.96 -36.52 20.66
C VAL A 121 50.77 -37.81 19.88
N SER A 122 49.68 -37.92 19.12
CA SER A 122 49.25 -39.08 18.33
C SER A 122 49.53 -38.95 16.83
N SER A 123 50.22 -37.89 16.39
CA SER A 123 50.52 -37.53 15.01
C SER A 123 50.98 -38.74 14.16
N THR A 124 50.46 -38.93 12.95
CA THR A 124 50.56 -40.18 12.15
C THR A 124 51.97 -40.62 11.71
N SER A 125 53.01 -39.88 12.10
CA SER A 125 54.40 -40.27 11.90
C SER A 125 55.29 -39.71 13.01
N GLU A 126 56.20 -40.53 13.54
CA GLU A 126 57.25 -40.13 14.47
C GLU A 126 58.08 -38.94 13.95
N ARG A 127 58.25 -38.80 12.62
CA ARG A 127 58.92 -37.63 12.03
C ARG A 127 58.12 -36.34 12.21
N ILE A 128 56.78 -36.40 12.15
CA ILE A 128 55.92 -35.25 12.37
C ILE A 128 55.94 -34.88 13.86
N PHE A 129 55.75 -35.85 14.75
CA PHE A 129 55.88 -35.69 16.19
C PHE A 129 57.23 -35.07 16.60
N GLN A 130 58.33 -35.50 15.98
CA GLN A 130 59.65 -34.90 16.20
C GLN A 130 59.80 -33.49 15.58
N ALA A 131 59.15 -33.18 14.45
CA ALA A 131 59.13 -31.84 13.87
C ALA A 131 58.31 -30.85 14.72
N GLU A 132 57.23 -31.31 15.35
CA GLU A 132 56.42 -30.58 16.33
C GLU A 132 57.25 -30.27 17.58
N LYS A 133 57.93 -31.29 18.14
CA LYS A 133 58.91 -31.12 19.23
C LYS A 133 59.99 -30.11 18.88
N ASN A 134 60.65 -30.28 17.74
CA ASN A 134 61.71 -29.38 17.26
C ASN A 134 61.20 -27.94 17.09
N THR A 135 59.97 -27.76 16.60
CA THR A 135 59.34 -26.44 16.43
C THR A 135 59.13 -25.73 17.76
N ILE A 136 58.57 -26.41 18.77
CA ILE A 136 58.37 -25.82 20.10
C ILE A 136 59.72 -25.51 20.76
N SER A 137 60.70 -26.43 20.68
CA SER A 137 62.06 -26.19 21.18
C SER A 137 62.73 -24.98 20.50
N TYR A 138 62.58 -24.84 19.18
CA TYR A 138 63.09 -23.69 18.43
C TYR A 138 62.43 -22.39 18.90
N ILE A 139 61.09 -22.34 18.94
CA ILE A 139 60.33 -21.13 19.30
C ILE A 139 60.67 -20.68 20.73
N THR A 140 60.70 -21.59 21.70
CA THR A 140 61.04 -21.28 23.09
C THR A 140 62.49 -20.84 23.28
N SER A 141 63.44 -21.39 22.50
CA SER A 141 64.85 -20.93 22.51
C SER A 141 65.06 -19.49 22.03
N LYS A 142 64.03 -18.87 21.42
CA LYS A 142 64.06 -17.53 20.80
C LYS A 142 63.27 -16.48 21.59
N LEU A 143 62.79 -16.81 22.79
CA LEU A 143 62.10 -15.86 23.66
C LEU A 143 63.10 -14.96 24.41
N GLU A 144 62.76 -13.67 24.55
CA GLU A 144 63.58 -12.65 25.20
C GLU A 144 62.71 -11.76 26.12
N PRO A 145 62.99 -11.64 27.43
CA PRO A 145 64.02 -12.35 28.22
C PRO A 145 63.73 -13.87 28.30
N LYS A 146 64.47 -14.63 29.12
CA LYS A 146 64.26 -16.08 29.27
C LYS A 146 63.03 -16.47 30.11
N GLU A 147 62.63 -15.63 31.05
CA GLU A 147 61.49 -15.85 31.97
C GLU A 147 60.19 -16.35 31.29
N PRO A 148 59.79 -15.88 30.09
CA PRO A 148 58.60 -16.37 29.40
C PRO A 148 58.77 -17.79 28.83
N ALA A 149 59.99 -18.25 28.58
CA ALA A 149 60.25 -19.64 28.18
C ALA A 149 60.08 -20.60 29.36
N ASP A 150 60.54 -20.21 30.55
CA ASP A 150 60.33 -20.97 31.79
C ASP A 150 58.85 -20.99 32.20
N GLN A 151 58.09 -19.95 31.82
CA GLN A 151 56.63 -19.83 31.97
C GLN A 151 55.82 -20.38 30.77
N SER A 152 56.46 -21.02 29.77
CA SER A 152 55.77 -21.62 28.63
C SER A 152 55.41 -23.09 28.91
N TYR A 153 54.21 -23.50 28.48
CA TYR A 153 53.65 -24.83 28.77
C TYR A 153 53.12 -25.50 27.51
N ILE A 154 53.13 -26.82 27.53
CA ILE A 154 52.56 -27.70 26.51
C ILE A 154 51.31 -28.36 27.11
N LEU A 155 50.24 -28.41 26.34
CA LEU A 155 49.01 -29.14 26.62
C LEU A 155 48.97 -30.34 25.66
N PRO A 156 49.43 -31.53 26.09
CA PRO A 156 49.52 -32.70 25.22
C PRO A 156 48.15 -33.37 25.12
N TRP A 157 47.73 -33.73 23.91
CA TRP A 157 46.44 -34.39 23.69
C TRP A 157 46.54 -35.51 22.64
N ASP A 158 45.74 -36.56 22.84
CA ASP A 158 45.49 -37.63 21.87
C ASP A 158 43.97 -37.91 21.81
N ARG A 159 43.51 -39.11 22.17
CA ARG A 159 42.11 -39.38 22.51
C ARG A 159 41.68 -38.70 23.82
N GLN A 160 42.64 -38.37 24.69
CA GLN A 160 42.46 -37.72 25.99
C GLN A 160 43.45 -36.56 26.16
N ALA A 161 43.19 -35.65 27.11
CA ALA A 161 44.16 -34.64 27.51
C ALA A 161 45.08 -35.17 28.62
N HIS A 162 46.36 -34.86 28.51
CA HIS A 162 47.39 -35.15 29.52
C HIS A 162 47.67 -33.91 30.38
N ASP A 163 48.37 -34.09 31.50
CA ASP A 163 48.72 -32.96 32.39
C ASP A 163 49.62 -31.92 31.69
N PRO A 164 49.49 -30.61 32.01
CA PRO A 164 50.33 -29.56 31.41
C PRO A 164 51.82 -29.75 31.70
N VAL A 165 52.63 -29.84 30.64
CA VAL A 165 54.08 -30.07 30.72
C VAL A 165 54.86 -28.77 30.48
N PRO A 166 55.78 -28.34 31.37
CA PRO A 166 56.66 -27.20 31.10
C PRO A 166 57.45 -27.39 29.81
N ALA A 167 57.54 -26.36 28.96
CA ALA A 167 58.05 -26.52 27.59
C ALA A 167 59.53 -26.98 27.51
N HIS A 168 60.32 -26.78 28.57
CA HIS A 168 61.69 -27.29 28.66
C HIS A 168 61.78 -28.82 28.89
N LEU A 169 60.68 -29.49 29.25
CA LEU A 169 60.61 -30.96 29.43
C LEU A 169 60.06 -31.69 28.20
N ILE A 170 59.93 -31.02 27.04
CA ILE A 170 59.33 -31.55 25.81
C ILE A 170 59.93 -32.87 25.30
N GLY A 171 61.21 -33.12 25.58
CA GLY A 171 61.88 -34.40 25.25
C GLY A 171 61.23 -35.62 25.91
N ASN A 172 60.52 -35.43 27.02
CA ASN A 172 59.89 -36.50 27.80
C ASN A 172 58.50 -36.92 27.26
N LEU A 173 57.91 -36.18 26.31
CA LEU A 173 56.61 -36.52 25.73
C LEU A 173 56.71 -37.82 24.90
N GLN A 174 55.84 -38.78 25.18
CA GLN A 174 55.71 -40.04 24.43
C GLN A 174 54.64 -39.94 23.35
N HIS A 175 54.71 -40.82 22.36
CA HIS A 175 53.74 -40.90 21.26
C HIS A 175 52.46 -41.62 21.72
N GLY A 176 51.28 -41.13 21.30
CA GLY A 176 49.95 -41.56 21.74
C GLY A 176 49.05 -42.08 20.61
N VAL A 177 47.77 -42.32 20.90
CA VAL A 177 46.82 -42.91 19.92
C VAL A 177 45.44 -42.26 20.00
N GLY A 178 44.90 -41.89 18.84
CA GLY A 178 43.60 -41.22 18.67
C GLY A 178 43.72 -39.70 18.69
N SER A 179 42.75 -38.99 18.10
CA SER A 179 42.84 -37.54 17.87
C SER A 179 41.51 -36.83 18.18
N ASN A 180 41.29 -36.51 19.46
CA ASN A 180 40.16 -35.72 19.95
C ASN A 180 40.67 -34.48 20.73
N PRO A 181 40.81 -33.31 20.08
CA PRO A 181 41.28 -32.10 20.75
C PRO A 181 40.27 -31.53 21.76
N SER A 182 39.00 -31.96 21.73
CA SER A 182 37.97 -31.50 22.68
C SER A 182 38.26 -31.92 24.12
N SER A 183 39.03 -33.01 24.31
CA SER A 183 39.46 -33.52 25.61
C SER A 183 40.23 -32.51 26.47
N ILE A 184 40.82 -31.47 25.85
CA ILE A 184 41.49 -30.35 26.53
C ILE A 184 40.53 -29.59 27.46
N PHE A 185 39.24 -29.55 27.13
CA PHE A 185 38.20 -28.91 27.95
C PHE A 185 37.61 -29.85 29.02
N GLU A 186 37.93 -31.14 28.98
CA GLU A 186 37.59 -32.11 30.04
C GLU A 186 38.63 -32.03 31.19
N SER A 187 39.89 -31.70 30.87
CA SER A 187 40.94 -31.46 31.86
C SER A 187 40.89 -30.01 32.39
N TYR A 188 40.42 -29.85 33.63
CA TYR A 188 40.38 -28.56 34.32
C TYR A 188 41.73 -27.81 34.31
N LEU A 189 42.86 -28.53 34.40
CA LEU A 189 44.19 -27.92 34.36
C LEU A 189 44.53 -27.40 32.96
N ALA A 190 44.28 -28.19 31.92
CA ALA A 190 44.57 -27.80 30.54
C ALA A 190 43.65 -26.65 30.07
N GLN A 191 42.34 -26.73 30.35
CA GLN A 191 41.40 -25.63 30.14
C GLN A 191 41.87 -24.35 30.83
N ARG A 192 42.25 -24.42 32.12
CA ARG A 192 42.68 -23.25 32.89
C ARG A 192 43.98 -22.62 32.35
N CYS A 193 44.94 -23.42 31.89
CA CYS A 193 46.14 -22.93 31.21
C CYS A 193 45.79 -22.21 29.90
N LEU A 194 44.87 -22.77 29.10
CA LEU A 194 44.42 -22.17 27.84
C LEU A 194 43.64 -20.86 28.07
N GLU A 195 42.76 -20.84 29.08
CA GLU A 195 41.96 -19.69 29.51
C GLU A 195 42.76 -18.52 30.10
N GLN A 196 43.99 -18.78 30.57
CA GLN A 196 44.93 -17.78 31.10
C GLN A 196 46.00 -17.38 30.08
N SER A 197 46.03 -18.01 28.90
CA SER A 197 47.03 -17.74 27.86
C SER A 197 46.90 -16.32 27.28
N LYS A 198 48.04 -15.64 27.06
CA LYS A 198 48.09 -14.41 26.25
C LYS A 198 47.98 -14.71 24.74
N ILE A 199 48.40 -15.90 24.36
CA ILE A 199 48.43 -16.46 23.01
C ILE A 199 48.59 -17.98 23.14
N TRP A 200 47.95 -18.74 22.25
CA TRP A 200 48.10 -20.19 22.19
C TRP A 200 48.44 -20.67 20.78
N PHE A 201 49.14 -21.79 20.71
CA PHE A 201 49.50 -22.49 19.48
C PHE A 201 48.72 -23.81 19.41
N PHE A 202 48.35 -24.25 18.21
CA PHE A 202 47.78 -25.57 17.94
C PHE A 202 48.67 -26.29 16.94
N LEU A 203 49.25 -27.42 17.34
CA LEU A 203 50.10 -28.28 16.51
C LEU A 203 49.38 -29.60 16.27
N THR A 204 49.30 -29.98 14.99
CA THR A 204 48.62 -31.18 14.50
C THR A 204 49.18 -31.59 13.14
N ASP A 205 49.05 -32.86 12.75
CA ASP A 205 49.25 -33.30 11.37
C ASP A 205 47.98 -33.13 10.48
N GLY A 206 46.89 -32.71 11.11
CA GLY A 206 45.58 -32.48 10.53
C GLY A 206 44.68 -33.72 10.43
N VAL A 207 45.04 -34.86 11.03
CA VAL A 207 44.24 -36.11 11.02
C VAL A 207 43.18 -36.09 12.13
N ILE A 208 42.32 -35.08 12.09
CA ILE A 208 41.17 -34.92 12.99
C ILE A 208 39.88 -35.05 12.15
N GLU A 209 38.86 -35.68 12.70
CA GLU A 209 37.54 -35.83 12.07
C GLU A 209 36.73 -34.53 12.17
N GLU A 210 35.91 -34.23 11.17
CA GLU A 210 35.22 -32.93 11.05
C GLU A 210 34.25 -32.66 12.23
N GLU A 211 33.56 -33.69 12.72
CA GLU A 211 32.72 -33.61 13.92
C GLU A 211 33.54 -33.24 15.19
N HIS A 212 34.70 -33.85 15.39
CA HIS A 212 35.61 -33.51 16.50
C HIS A 212 36.18 -32.09 16.36
N ALA A 213 36.34 -31.58 15.13
CA ALA A 213 36.79 -30.22 14.85
C ALA A 213 35.73 -29.17 15.21
N ASP A 214 34.46 -29.43 14.85
CA ASP A 214 33.35 -28.53 15.12
C ASP A 214 32.99 -28.51 16.62
N VAL A 215 33.04 -29.66 17.31
CA VAL A 215 32.91 -29.72 18.78
C VAL A 215 34.03 -28.94 19.46
N PHE A 216 35.29 -29.11 19.04
CA PHE A 216 36.42 -28.34 19.59
C PHE A 216 36.27 -26.82 19.33
N THR A 217 35.82 -26.44 18.14
CA THR A 217 35.53 -25.04 17.77
C THR A 217 34.38 -24.46 18.59
N SER A 218 33.34 -25.25 18.88
CA SER A 218 32.26 -24.88 19.81
C SER A 218 32.83 -24.63 21.21
N ASN A 219 33.59 -25.58 21.77
CA ASN A 219 34.16 -25.48 23.12
C ASN A 219 35.07 -24.24 23.29
N ILE A 220 35.88 -23.91 22.26
CA ILE A 220 36.65 -22.66 22.18
C ILE A 220 35.76 -21.41 22.33
N THR A 221 34.56 -21.41 21.73
CA THR A 221 33.61 -20.28 21.85
C THR A 221 32.81 -20.29 23.16
N GLU A 222 32.57 -21.45 23.77
CA GLU A 222 31.85 -21.56 25.05
C GLU A 222 32.73 -21.18 26.25
N ALA A 223 34.02 -21.53 26.23
CA ALA A 223 35.01 -20.99 27.16
C ALA A 223 35.32 -19.48 26.93
N GLY A 224 34.82 -18.91 25.83
CA GLY A 224 34.98 -17.49 25.47
C GLY A 224 36.40 -17.10 25.08
N ILE A 225 37.23 -18.07 24.68
CA ILE A 225 38.65 -17.90 24.33
C ILE A 225 38.87 -17.65 22.83
N HIS A 226 37.83 -17.58 22.01
CA HIS A 226 37.93 -17.24 20.58
C HIS A 226 38.48 -15.83 20.33
N GLY A 227 38.38 -14.91 21.30
CA GLY A 227 39.05 -13.60 21.25
C GLY A 227 40.50 -13.60 21.76
N THR A 228 41.07 -14.75 22.12
CA THR A 228 42.51 -14.93 22.37
C THR A 228 43.24 -15.14 21.04
N PRO A 229 44.36 -14.44 20.77
CA PRO A 229 45.17 -14.67 19.57
C PRO A 229 45.70 -16.11 19.49
N SER A 230 45.69 -16.71 18.30
CA SER A 230 46.09 -18.11 18.08
C SER A 230 46.98 -18.32 16.85
N VAL A 231 47.82 -19.35 16.90
CA VAL A 231 48.63 -19.81 15.75
C VAL A 231 48.44 -21.30 15.56
N ILE A 232 47.85 -21.69 14.44
CA ILE A 232 47.61 -23.09 14.06
C ILE A 232 48.69 -23.50 13.06
N ILE A 233 49.40 -24.59 13.33
CA ILE A 233 50.46 -25.13 12.48
C ILE A 233 50.06 -26.56 12.10
N VAL A 234 49.77 -26.77 10.82
CA VAL A 234 49.52 -28.10 10.26
C VAL A 234 50.84 -28.63 9.69
N PHE A 235 51.31 -29.76 10.21
CA PHE A 235 52.55 -30.40 9.76
C PHE A 235 52.26 -31.45 8.68
N GLY A 236 53.05 -31.51 7.62
CA GLY A 236 52.80 -32.48 6.56
C GLY A 236 53.86 -32.54 5.47
N ASN A 237 53.45 -33.00 4.28
CA ASN A 237 54.32 -33.17 3.11
C ASN A 237 53.73 -32.46 1.88
N ARG A 238 54.46 -31.47 1.33
CA ARG A 238 54.11 -30.67 0.14
C ARG A 238 54.08 -31.47 -1.17
N SER A 239 54.49 -32.73 -1.16
CA SER A 239 54.32 -33.68 -2.28
C SER A 239 52.85 -33.96 -2.62
N ARG A 240 51.92 -33.67 -1.69
CA ARG A 240 50.47 -33.64 -1.96
C ARG A 240 50.04 -32.20 -2.23
N PRO A 241 49.10 -31.93 -3.17
CA PRO A 241 48.59 -30.58 -3.40
C PRO A 241 47.86 -30.04 -2.16
N PRO A 242 47.75 -28.71 -1.97
CA PRO A 242 47.11 -28.09 -0.80
C PRO A 242 45.71 -28.64 -0.47
N SER A 243 44.91 -28.95 -1.50
CA SER A 243 43.58 -29.57 -1.40
C SER A 243 43.56 -31.01 -0.85
N ARG A 244 44.72 -31.67 -0.72
CA ARG A 244 44.89 -33.01 -0.15
C ARG A 244 45.75 -33.04 1.12
N SER A 245 46.10 -31.87 1.67
CA SER A 245 46.96 -31.72 2.86
C SER A 245 46.18 -31.24 4.09
N LYS A 246 44.89 -31.64 4.19
CA LYS A 246 44.00 -31.48 5.36
C LYS A 246 43.89 -30.06 5.97
N LEU A 247 44.22 -29.02 5.20
CA LEU A 247 44.25 -27.63 5.69
C LEU A 247 42.89 -27.06 6.14
N SER A 248 41.77 -27.70 5.78
CA SER A 248 40.43 -27.32 6.24
C SER A 248 40.33 -27.26 7.77
N ILE A 249 40.96 -28.20 8.47
CA ILE A 249 40.89 -28.31 9.93
C ILE A 249 41.36 -27.03 10.65
N GLY A 250 42.51 -26.48 10.23
CA GLY A 250 43.06 -25.26 10.78
C GLY A 250 42.29 -24.00 10.34
N MET A 251 41.61 -24.06 9.21
CA MET A 251 40.72 -22.99 8.74
C MET A 251 39.43 -22.93 9.58
N SER A 252 38.88 -24.08 10.00
CA SER A 252 37.71 -24.17 10.89
C SER A 252 38.05 -23.76 12.32
N ILE A 253 39.09 -24.35 12.92
CA ILE A 253 39.54 -24.00 14.29
C ILE A 253 39.99 -22.52 14.35
N GLY A 254 40.60 -22.02 13.27
CA GLY A 254 40.99 -20.62 13.12
C GLY A 254 39.85 -19.68 12.72
N ALA A 255 38.65 -20.18 12.40
CA ALA A 255 37.54 -19.39 11.87
C ALA A 255 37.04 -18.29 12.82
N PRO A 256 36.69 -18.57 14.10
CA PRO A 256 36.07 -17.58 14.98
C PRO A 256 37.05 -16.55 15.56
N SER A 257 38.35 -16.76 15.46
CA SER A 257 39.34 -15.82 16.02
C SER A 257 39.62 -14.63 15.11
N PRO A 258 39.58 -13.38 15.63
CA PRO A 258 39.94 -12.18 14.87
C PRO A 258 41.46 -12.08 14.62
N HIS A 259 42.26 -12.86 15.35
CA HIS A 259 43.71 -12.75 15.45
C HIS A 259 44.31 -14.16 15.37
N CYS A 260 44.21 -14.77 14.19
CA CYS A 260 44.69 -16.12 13.93
C CYS A 260 45.70 -16.16 12.78
N ALA A 261 46.72 -17.01 12.88
CA ALA A 261 47.52 -17.47 11.74
C ALA A 261 47.31 -18.98 11.54
N VAL A 262 47.01 -19.40 10.32
CA VAL A 262 47.04 -20.80 9.90
C VAL A 262 48.27 -20.99 9.02
N LEU A 263 49.17 -21.87 9.43
CA LEU A 263 50.46 -22.13 8.80
C LEU A 263 50.56 -23.60 8.41
N PHE A 264 51.32 -23.89 7.34
CA PHE A 264 51.68 -25.25 6.95
C PHE A 264 53.19 -25.41 6.99
N HIS A 265 53.68 -26.45 7.67
CA HIS A 265 55.09 -26.79 7.77
C HIS A 265 55.37 -28.07 6.97
N ASP A 266 56.23 -27.98 5.95
CA ASP A 266 56.70 -29.16 5.20
C ASP A 266 57.86 -29.85 5.93
N VAL A 267 57.59 -31.00 6.57
CA VAL A 267 58.59 -31.74 7.38
C VAL A 267 59.72 -32.41 6.54
N TRP A 268 59.81 -32.06 5.26
CA TRP A 268 60.79 -32.58 4.30
C TRP A 268 61.74 -31.51 3.79
N SER A 269 61.30 -30.25 3.64
CA SER A 269 62.19 -29.12 3.31
C SER A 269 62.29 -28.02 4.38
N ASP A 270 61.66 -28.18 5.54
CA ASP A 270 61.61 -27.18 6.63
C ASP A 270 61.05 -25.81 6.15
N GLU A 271 60.17 -25.85 5.14
CA GLU A 271 59.51 -24.66 4.58
C GLU A 271 58.18 -24.38 5.29
N LEU A 272 58.01 -23.13 5.72
CA LEU A 272 56.82 -22.66 6.44
C LEU A 272 55.98 -21.72 5.56
N PHE A 273 54.77 -22.16 5.21
CA PHE A 273 53.83 -21.45 4.33
C PHE A 273 52.69 -20.81 5.14
N VAL A 274 52.29 -19.59 4.77
CA VAL A 274 51.14 -18.89 5.36
C VAL A 274 49.86 -19.27 4.61
N VAL A 275 49.05 -20.15 5.20
CA VAL A 275 47.76 -20.59 4.65
C VAL A 275 46.68 -19.52 4.87
N GLN A 276 46.63 -18.94 6.06
CA GLN A 276 45.76 -17.80 6.36
C GLN A 276 46.41 -16.92 7.44
N ALA A 277 46.14 -15.61 7.41
CA ALA A 277 46.52 -14.70 8.48
C ALA A 277 45.47 -13.60 8.67
N LYS A 278 45.01 -13.42 9.91
CA LYS A 278 43.99 -12.46 10.35
C LYS A 278 44.56 -11.47 11.36
N GLY A 279 44.02 -10.25 11.39
CA GLY A 279 44.35 -9.25 12.40
C GLY A 279 45.85 -8.93 12.47
N CYS A 280 46.44 -9.02 13.66
CA CYS A 280 47.88 -8.77 13.87
C CYS A 280 48.80 -9.62 12.98
N PHE A 281 48.42 -10.88 12.72
CA PHE A 281 49.19 -11.79 11.87
C PHE A 281 49.16 -11.45 10.38
N ALA A 282 48.26 -10.57 9.92
CA ALA A 282 48.27 -10.11 8.53
C ALA A 282 49.60 -9.45 8.11
N SER A 283 50.42 -9.02 9.07
CA SER A 283 51.82 -8.59 8.88
C SER A 283 52.78 -9.67 8.34
N LEU A 284 52.36 -10.95 8.34
CA LEU A 284 53.06 -12.07 7.70
C LEU A 284 52.81 -12.13 6.18
N LEU A 285 51.73 -11.52 5.67
CA LEU A 285 51.44 -11.46 4.24
C LEU A 285 52.26 -10.34 3.56
N PRO A 286 52.55 -10.43 2.24
CA PRO A 286 53.13 -9.32 1.50
C PRO A 286 52.15 -8.14 1.38
N LYS A 287 52.64 -6.90 1.41
CA LYS A 287 51.78 -5.69 1.38
C LYS A 287 50.83 -5.71 0.18
N GLY A 288 49.53 -5.52 0.43
CA GLY A 288 48.46 -5.53 -0.59
C GLY A 288 47.90 -6.92 -0.90
N SER A 289 48.47 -7.99 -0.36
CA SER A 289 47.94 -9.35 -0.51
C SER A 289 46.74 -9.55 0.42
N TYR A 290 45.67 -10.12 -0.10
CA TYR A 290 44.54 -10.64 0.66
C TYR A 290 44.29 -12.08 0.21
N PHE A 291 44.06 -12.98 1.16
CA PHE A 291 44.02 -14.41 0.85
C PHE A 291 42.73 -14.81 0.11
N LYS A 292 42.87 -15.70 -0.87
CA LYS A 292 41.77 -16.31 -1.64
C LYS A 292 42.09 -17.78 -1.84
N TRP A 293 41.35 -18.65 -1.15
CA TRP A 293 41.35 -20.08 -1.44
C TRP A 293 40.56 -20.34 -2.72
N PHE A 294 41.08 -21.20 -3.59
CA PHE A 294 40.40 -21.65 -4.81
C PHE A 294 40.68 -23.13 -5.03
N SER A 295 39.73 -23.85 -5.62
CA SER A 295 39.90 -25.21 -6.13
C SER A 295 40.94 -25.25 -7.26
N GLY A 296 42.21 -25.44 -6.91
CA GLY A 296 43.34 -25.45 -7.85
C GLY A 296 44.60 -24.71 -7.40
N THR A 297 44.64 -24.13 -6.19
CA THR A 297 45.85 -23.51 -5.64
C THR A 297 47.01 -24.51 -5.48
N ARG A 298 48.24 -24.05 -5.70
CA ARG A 298 49.49 -24.81 -5.59
C ARG A 298 50.35 -24.20 -4.47
N TRP A 299 51.31 -24.95 -3.94
CA TRP A 299 52.20 -24.45 -2.87
C TRP A 299 52.97 -23.17 -3.24
N ALA A 300 53.35 -23.00 -4.51
CA ALA A 300 54.00 -21.79 -5.00
C ALA A 300 53.10 -20.53 -4.97
N ASP A 301 51.79 -20.69 -4.79
CA ASP A 301 50.83 -19.59 -4.69
C ASP A 301 50.64 -19.10 -3.23
N PHE A 302 51.25 -19.78 -2.24
CA PHE A 302 51.20 -19.43 -0.81
C PHE A 302 52.47 -18.65 -0.39
N PRO A 303 52.35 -17.53 0.37
CA PRO A 303 53.52 -16.81 0.87
C PRO A 303 54.33 -17.64 1.88
N GLN A 304 55.63 -17.81 1.64
CA GLN A 304 56.55 -18.37 2.63
C GLN A 304 56.87 -17.36 3.75
N THR A 305 57.20 -17.88 4.94
CA THR A 305 57.59 -17.11 6.12
C THR A 305 58.60 -17.90 6.96
N SER A 306 59.00 -17.38 8.12
CA SER A 306 59.82 -18.10 9.11
C SER A 306 59.33 -17.87 10.53
N TYR A 307 59.73 -18.75 11.46
CA TYR A 307 59.41 -18.60 12.88
C TYR A 307 60.02 -17.31 13.47
N ASP A 308 61.22 -16.88 13.05
CA ASP A 308 61.79 -15.57 13.43
C ASP A 308 60.93 -14.38 12.98
N ARG A 309 60.16 -14.52 11.89
CA ARG A 309 59.22 -13.48 11.42
C ARG A 309 57.91 -13.51 12.20
N LEU A 310 57.41 -14.70 12.55
CA LEU A 310 56.27 -14.88 13.45
C LEU A 310 56.53 -14.29 14.85
N LEU A 311 57.70 -14.58 15.43
CA LEU A 311 58.14 -14.10 16.75
C LEU A 311 58.24 -12.57 16.88
N ARG A 312 58.32 -11.85 15.75
CA ARG A 312 58.35 -10.37 15.69
C ARG A 312 56.96 -9.72 15.60
N VAL A 313 55.90 -10.50 15.36
CA VAL A 313 54.51 -10.00 15.34
C VAL A 313 54.16 -9.41 16.70
N ARG A 314 53.48 -8.25 16.70
CA ARG A 314 52.93 -7.66 17.91
C ARG A 314 51.52 -8.18 18.15
N VAL A 315 51.29 -8.73 19.35
CA VAL A 315 50.07 -9.42 19.74
C VAL A 315 49.29 -8.50 20.70
N PRO A 316 47.98 -8.27 20.49
CA PRO A 316 47.15 -7.50 21.43
C PRO A 316 46.78 -8.36 22.65
N LYS A 317 46.26 -7.74 23.71
CA LYS A 317 45.76 -8.49 24.86
C LYS A 317 44.52 -9.32 24.47
N PRO A 318 44.34 -10.54 25.01
CA PRO A 318 43.15 -11.36 24.78
C PRO A 318 41.86 -10.62 25.11
N ILE A 319 40.81 -10.91 24.34
CA ILE A 319 39.45 -10.44 24.59
C ILE A 319 38.61 -11.65 24.96
N ARG A 320 38.07 -11.72 26.18
CA ARG A 320 36.97 -12.67 26.47
C ARG A 320 35.75 -12.17 25.71
N LEU A 321 35.21 -13.03 24.85
CA LEU A 321 33.99 -12.81 24.09
C LEU A 321 32.93 -13.80 24.60
N SER A 322 31.67 -13.39 24.73
CA SER A 322 30.59 -14.34 25.00
C SER A 322 30.29 -15.20 23.75
N LYS A 323 29.53 -16.29 23.94
CA LYS A 323 29.20 -17.24 22.86
C LYS A 323 28.65 -16.52 21.61
N ASP A 324 27.79 -15.52 21.76
CA ASP A 324 27.16 -14.83 20.63
C ASP A 324 27.98 -13.66 20.06
N GLU A 325 29.12 -13.30 20.67
CA GLU A 325 29.90 -12.13 20.27
C GLU A 325 30.99 -12.44 19.23
N VAL A 326 31.10 -11.55 18.24
CA VAL A 326 32.09 -11.56 17.16
C VAL A 326 32.92 -10.28 17.19
N ALA A 327 34.25 -10.41 17.19
CA ALA A 327 35.16 -9.29 17.04
C ALA A 327 35.32 -8.93 15.55
N LEU A 328 34.81 -7.76 15.15
CA LEU A 328 34.85 -7.29 13.76
C LEU A 328 36.24 -6.70 13.41
N PRO A 329 36.67 -6.68 12.13
CA PRO A 329 38.04 -6.32 11.73
C PRO A 329 38.52 -4.91 12.13
N TYR A 330 37.60 -4.02 12.51
CA TYR A 330 37.89 -2.66 13.00
C TYR A 330 37.80 -2.52 14.54
N GLY A 331 37.91 -3.63 15.29
CA GLY A 331 38.07 -3.62 16.74
C GLY A 331 36.79 -3.34 17.55
N LYS A 332 35.60 -3.35 16.92
CA LYS A 332 34.33 -3.42 17.65
C LYS A 332 33.90 -4.88 17.82
N VAL A 333 33.36 -5.19 19.00
CA VAL A 333 32.61 -6.43 19.24
C VAL A 333 31.16 -6.23 18.77
N PHE A 334 30.54 -7.30 18.26
CA PHE A 334 29.17 -7.33 17.75
C PHE A 334 28.46 -8.60 18.26
N ASP A 335 27.31 -8.45 18.91
CA ASP A 335 26.47 -9.57 19.37
C ASP A 335 25.55 -10.04 18.23
N MET A 336 25.65 -11.32 17.85
CA MET A 336 24.85 -11.94 16.79
C MET A 336 23.35 -11.91 17.10
N LYS A 337 22.94 -11.78 18.37
CA LYS A 337 21.53 -11.58 18.77
C LYS A 337 20.89 -10.35 18.13
N PHE A 338 21.67 -9.33 17.73
CA PHE A 338 21.16 -8.18 16.99
C PHE A 338 20.68 -8.53 15.57
N ILE A 339 21.21 -9.62 14.98
CA ILE A 339 20.72 -10.20 13.71
C ILE A 339 19.52 -11.10 14.00
N TYR A 340 19.66 -12.02 14.97
CA TYR A 340 18.65 -13.06 15.24
C TYR A 340 17.32 -12.50 15.76
N ASN A 341 17.35 -11.38 16.49
CA ASN A 341 16.16 -10.67 16.99
C ASN A 341 15.78 -9.42 16.14
N ASP A 342 16.46 -9.20 15.01
CA ASP A 342 16.36 -8.03 14.10
C ASP A 342 16.37 -6.62 14.77
N SER A 343 16.93 -6.51 15.97
CA SER A 343 16.78 -5.37 16.89
C SER A 343 17.70 -4.16 16.60
N MET A 344 18.37 -4.13 15.45
CA MET A 344 19.18 -2.98 15.00
C MET A 344 18.33 -1.84 14.40
N SER A 345 18.87 -0.62 14.35
CA SER A 345 18.27 0.48 13.56
C SER A 345 18.57 0.33 12.06
N ASP A 346 17.70 0.87 11.18
CA ASP A 346 17.92 0.90 9.71
C ASP A 346 19.31 1.47 9.35
N GLN A 347 19.80 2.45 10.11
CA GLN A 347 21.10 3.08 9.90
C GLN A 347 22.27 2.16 10.28
N ASP A 348 22.17 1.42 11.38
CA ASP A 348 23.19 0.46 11.80
C ASP A 348 23.22 -0.76 10.88
N LYS A 349 22.05 -1.25 10.46
CA LYS A 349 21.92 -2.29 9.42
C LYS A 349 22.62 -1.86 8.13
N LEU A 350 22.45 -0.61 7.70
CA LEU A 350 23.15 -0.04 6.54
C LEU A 350 24.67 0.10 6.74
N GLN A 351 25.14 0.50 7.92
CA GLN A 351 26.59 0.59 8.18
C GLN A 351 27.25 -0.79 8.18
N LEU A 352 26.63 -1.77 8.84
CA LEU A 352 27.14 -3.14 8.93
C LEU A 352 27.21 -3.80 7.54
N VAL A 353 26.14 -3.71 6.75
CA VAL A 353 26.08 -4.29 5.40
C VAL A 353 26.92 -3.51 4.38
N SER A 354 27.32 -2.27 4.69
CA SER A 354 28.28 -1.51 3.86
C SER A 354 29.74 -1.92 4.07
N ASN A 355 30.04 -2.82 5.01
CA ASN A 355 31.40 -3.30 5.26
C ASN A 355 31.50 -4.82 5.00
N ASN A 356 31.91 -5.19 3.78
CA ASN A 356 32.13 -6.58 3.35
C ASN A 356 32.93 -7.38 4.40
N SER A 357 34.03 -6.84 4.93
CA SER A 357 34.88 -7.58 5.88
C SER A 357 34.21 -7.88 7.24
N ALA A 358 33.21 -7.10 7.64
CA ALA A 358 32.39 -7.41 8.81
C ALA A 358 31.33 -8.47 8.48
N LEU A 359 30.71 -8.40 7.30
CA LEU A 359 29.79 -9.44 6.82
C LEU A 359 30.52 -10.79 6.66
N ASP A 360 31.74 -10.80 6.12
CA ASP A 360 32.55 -12.00 5.96
C ASP A 360 32.83 -12.66 7.32
N ALA A 361 33.20 -11.88 8.34
CA ALA A 361 33.42 -12.37 9.70
C ALA A 361 32.13 -12.90 10.36
N ILE A 362 31.03 -12.16 10.26
CA ILE A 362 29.70 -12.54 10.78
C ILE A 362 29.19 -13.82 10.11
N MET A 363 29.34 -13.93 8.78
CA MET A 363 28.89 -15.08 7.99
C MET A 363 29.75 -16.32 8.26
N LEU A 364 31.07 -16.15 8.42
CA LEU A 364 31.99 -17.23 8.76
C LEU A 364 31.67 -17.80 10.15
N VAL A 365 31.48 -16.95 11.16
CA VAL A 365 31.13 -17.39 12.52
C VAL A 365 29.76 -18.05 12.57
N ALA A 366 28.77 -17.50 11.86
CA ALA A 366 27.45 -18.13 11.75
C ALA A 366 27.52 -19.49 11.03
N ARG A 367 28.40 -19.67 10.05
CA ARG A 367 28.63 -20.98 9.41
C ARG A 367 29.17 -22.01 10.39
N THR A 368 30.21 -21.67 11.18
CA THR A 368 30.77 -22.55 12.24
C THR A 368 29.83 -22.82 13.42
N ARG A 369 28.57 -22.39 13.35
CA ARG A 369 27.51 -22.64 14.34
C ARG A 369 26.26 -23.30 13.73
N GLY A 370 26.25 -23.56 12.42
CA GLY A 370 25.05 -23.95 11.66
C GLY A 370 24.05 -22.80 11.41
N GLU A 371 24.26 -21.62 12.00
CA GLU A 371 23.35 -20.47 11.98
C GLU A 371 23.41 -19.63 10.68
N GLY A 372 24.31 -19.95 9.74
CA GLY A 372 24.52 -19.18 8.50
C GLY A 372 23.27 -18.97 7.64
N PHE A 373 22.26 -19.85 7.76
CA PHE A 373 20.95 -19.66 7.15
C PHE A 373 20.17 -18.47 7.72
N LEU A 374 20.27 -18.19 9.03
CA LEU A 374 19.59 -17.08 9.68
C LEU A 374 20.14 -15.73 9.20
N VAL A 375 21.47 -15.61 9.10
CA VAL A 375 22.13 -14.42 8.53
C VAL A 375 21.72 -14.22 7.05
N LYS A 376 21.61 -15.31 6.28
CA LYS A 376 21.14 -15.29 4.88
C LYS A 376 19.69 -14.83 4.76
N LEU A 377 18.79 -15.25 5.66
CA LEU A 377 17.41 -14.76 5.73
C LEU A 377 17.32 -13.28 6.13
N TRP A 378 18.11 -12.85 7.12
CA TRP A 378 18.16 -11.45 7.57
C TRP A 378 18.64 -10.51 6.44
N ILE A 379 19.67 -10.93 5.69
CA ILE A 379 20.12 -10.28 4.45
C ILE A 379 19.00 -10.16 3.41
N GLU A 380 18.21 -11.22 3.22
CA GLU A 380 17.10 -11.24 2.25
C GLU A 380 15.91 -10.37 2.71
N SER A 381 15.68 -10.29 4.02
CA SER A 381 14.74 -9.34 4.63
C SER A 381 15.18 -7.89 4.37
N LEU A 382 16.46 -7.58 4.59
CA LEU A 382 17.01 -6.26 4.32
C LEU A 382 16.90 -5.84 2.85
N ARG A 383 17.05 -6.76 1.89
CA ARG A 383 16.78 -6.47 0.46
C ARG A 383 15.36 -5.95 0.25
N ARG A 384 14.37 -6.57 0.89
CA ARG A 384 12.93 -6.20 0.79
C ARG A 384 12.63 -4.86 1.47
N THR A 385 13.20 -4.62 2.65
CA THR A 385 13.02 -3.36 3.40
C THR A 385 13.71 -2.17 2.73
N MET A 386 14.86 -2.40 2.09
CA MET A 386 15.64 -1.37 1.39
C MET A 386 15.16 -1.10 -0.04
N THR A 387 14.29 -1.94 -0.63
CA THR A 387 13.51 -1.57 -1.83
C THR A 387 12.37 -0.61 -1.50
N ARG A 388 12.70 0.57 -0.96
CA ARG A 388 11.76 1.70 -0.91
C ARG A 388 11.65 2.28 -2.32
N ASP A 389 10.47 2.15 -2.90
CA ASP A 389 10.10 2.84 -4.14
C ASP A 389 10.33 4.36 -3.98
N SER A 390 10.97 4.98 -4.97
CA SER A 390 11.19 6.43 -5.02
C SER A 390 9.90 7.24 -4.89
N LEU A 391 8.76 6.67 -5.26
CA LEU A 391 7.46 7.28 -5.06
C LEU A 391 7.09 7.37 -3.56
N THR A 392 7.63 6.54 -2.67
CA THR A 392 7.28 6.49 -1.22
C THR A 392 8.19 7.32 -0.30
N ILE A 393 9.45 7.57 -0.69
CA ILE A 393 10.45 8.31 0.11
C ILE A 393 9.91 9.68 0.55
N GLU A 394 9.96 10.03 1.84
CA GLU A 394 9.35 11.29 2.30
C GLU A 394 9.99 12.54 1.67
N ARG A 395 9.13 13.49 1.26
CA ARG A 395 9.52 14.80 0.72
C ARG A 395 9.58 15.83 1.84
N ASP A 396 10.62 16.65 1.83
CA ASP A 396 10.92 17.62 2.88
C ASP A 396 10.85 19.08 2.40
N ASP A 397 10.51 19.99 3.33
CA ASP A 397 10.65 21.43 3.13
C ASP A 397 11.94 21.93 3.77
N VAL A 398 12.92 22.27 2.94
CA VAL A 398 14.30 22.56 3.38
C VAL A 398 14.32 23.79 4.27
N ASP A 399 14.79 23.62 5.50
CA ASP A 399 14.77 24.58 6.61
C ASP A 399 13.38 25.20 6.90
N SER A 400 12.28 24.48 6.57
CA SER A 400 10.89 24.96 6.66
C SER A 400 10.59 26.29 5.93
N ARG A 401 11.44 26.70 4.96
CA ARG A 401 11.30 28.01 4.31
C ARG A 401 10.06 28.09 3.42
N GLY A 402 9.60 26.98 2.85
CA GLY A 402 8.42 26.94 1.98
C GLY A 402 7.14 27.18 2.76
N ILE A 403 7.03 26.58 3.95
CA ILE A 403 5.98 26.83 4.93
C ILE A 403 5.99 28.31 5.34
N THR A 404 7.15 28.89 5.64
CA THR A 404 7.28 30.32 5.99
C THR A 404 6.84 31.24 4.86
N VAL A 405 7.25 31.00 3.61
CA VAL A 405 6.86 31.83 2.45
C VAL A 405 5.38 31.65 2.10
N MET A 406 4.83 30.45 2.27
CA MET A 406 3.39 30.20 2.09
C MET A 406 2.56 30.92 3.17
N LYS A 407 3.05 30.99 4.43
CA LYS A 407 2.44 31.82 5.49
C LYS A 407 2.43 33.31 5.10
N SER A 408 3.55 33.86 4.62
CA SER A 408 3.60 35.26 4.13
C SER A 408 2.59 35.52 3.01
N LEU A 409 2.53 34.63 2.02
CA LEU A 409 1.59 34.74 0.90
C LEU A 409 0.12 34.71 1.35
N ILE A 410 -0.21 33.91 2.37
CA ILE A 410 -1.55 33.81 2.95
C ILE A 410 -1.89 35.05 3.79
N MET A 411 -0.98 35.52 4.64
CA MET A 411 -1.16 36.79 5.39
C MET A 411 -1.40 37.97 4.45
N ALA A 412 -0.64 38.07 3.36
CA ALA A 412 -0.84 39.11 2.35
C ALA A 412 -2.20 38.99 1.65
N ALA A 413 -2.68 37.77 1.37
CA ALA A 413 -4.02 37.55 0.79
C ALA A 413 -5.16 37.86 1.76
N GLU A 414 -4.98 37.64 3.07
CA GLU A 414 -5.90 38.11 4.11
C GLU A 414 -5.89 39.63 4.27
N GLN A 415 -4.73 40.26 4.14
CA GLN A 415 -4.59 41.71 4.21
C GLN A 415 -5.25 42.40 3.00
N GLU A 416 -5.14 41.81 1.80
CA GLU A 416 -5.98 42.24 0.66
C GLU A 416 -7.46 42.07 0.99
N LEU A 417 -7.91 40.89 1.45
CA LEU A 417 -9.33 40.62 1.73
C LEU A 417 -9.95 41.63 2.72
N LYS A 418 -9.18 42.06 3.74
CA LYS A 418 -9.58 43.02 4.77
C LYS A 418 -9.57 44.50 4.28
N ALA A 419 -9.10 44.80 3.07
CA ALA A 419 -9.02 46.17 2.57
C ALA A 419 -10.40 46.69 2.07
N PRO A 420 -10.78 47.97 2.35
CA PRO A 420 -12.15 48.47 2.21
C PRO A 420 -12.65 48.72 0.77
N ASN A 421 -12.03 48.10 -0.25
CA ASN A 421 -12.37 48.25 -1.67
C ASN A 421 -12.18 46.94 -2.49
N THR A 422 -12.19 45.78 -1.83
CA THR A 422 -12.04 44.48 -2.51
C THR A 422 -13.30 44.05 -3.27
N ARG A 423 -13.09 43.42 -4.43
CA ARG A 423 -14.12 42.66 -5.17
C ARG A 423 -14.01 41.14 -4.94
N GLN A 424 -13.13 40.73 -4.04
CA GLN A 424 -12.85 39.34 -3.67
C GLN A 424 -13.81 38.93 -2.55
N LYS A 425 -14.42 37.74 -2.65
CA LYS A 425 -15.41 37.25 -1.67
C LYS A 425 -14.79 36.36 -0.59
N ASP A 426 -13.65 35.75 -0.90
CA ASP A 426 -12.91 34.84 -0.03
C ASP A 426 -11.40 34.88 -0.32
N ILE A 427 -10.60 34.30 0.59
CA ILE A 427 -9.14 34.23 0.47
C ILE A 427 -8.68 33.46 -0.80
N TRP A 428 -9.49 32.53 -1.30
CA TRP A 428 -9.21 31.77 -2.50
C TRP A 428 -9.31 32.65 -3.76
N SER A 429 -10.29 33.56 -3.81
CA SER A 429 -10.40 34.59 -4.84
C SER A 429 -9.27 35.62 -4.78
N CYS A 430 -8.73 35.94 -3.58
CA CYS A 430 -7.50 36.71 -3.44
C CYS A 430 -6.31 36.00 -4.09
N LEU A 431 -6.02 34.76 -3.64
CA LEU A 431 -4.88 33.96 -4.12
C LEU A 431 -4.94 33.66 -5.63
N THR A 432 -6.13 33.43 -6.19
CA THR A 432 -6.35 33.18 -7.63
C THR A 432 -6.36 34.45 -8.49
N SER A 433 -6.60 35.63 -7.91
CA SER A 433 -6.75 36.88 -8.67
C SER A 433 -5.54 37.20 -9.58
N ILE A 434 -5.83 37.75 -10.75
CA ILE A 434 -4.82 38.26 -11.70
C ILE A 434 -4.82 39.78 -11.58
N ALA A 435 -3.69 40.36 -11.16
CA ALA A 435 -3.45 41.79 -11.28
C ALA A 435 -3.40 42.15 -12.77
N SER A 436 -4.50 42.67 -13.32
CA SER A 436 -4.57 43.10 -14.72
C SER A 436 -3.64 44.29 -14.95
N PRO A 437 -2.74 44.29 -15.96
CA PRO A 437 -1.83 45.41 -16.26
C PRO A 437 -2.51 46.72 -16.73
N ARG A 438 -3.82 46.87 -16.55
CA ARG A 438 -4.66 47.97 -17.06
C ARG A 438 -5.40 48.74 -15.96
N ARG A 439 -4.86 48.81 -14.73
CA ARG A 439 -5.29 49.83 -13.76
C ARG A 439 -4.39 51.05 -13.88
N SER A 440 -5.02 52.15 -14.31
CA SER A 440 -4.67 53.57 -14.15
C SER A 440 -3.26 53.94 -13.64
N ARG A 441 -2.57 54.82 -14.39
CA ARG A 441 -1.26 55.43 -14.04
C ARG A 441 -1.26 56.33 -12.79
N SER A 442 -2.31 56.32 -11.96
CA SER A 442 -2.44 57.11 -10.75
C SER A 442 -2.87 56.24 -9.56
N MET A 443 -2.09 56.33 -8.47
CA MET A 443 -2.36 55.82 -7.12
C MET A 443 -2.70 54.32 -6.96
N GLN A 444 -1.68 53.46 -6.96
CA GLN A 444 -1.54 52.31 -6.02
C GLN A 444 -0.19 51.59 -6.23
N ILE A 445 0.79 51.82 -5.35
CA ILE A 445 2.18 51.31 -5.53
C ILE A 445 2.54 50.13 -4.60
N HIS A 446 1.81 49.92 -3.49
CA HIS A 446 2.28 49.04 -2.39
C HIS A 446 1.58 47.68 -2.21
N GLY A 447 0.51 47.37 -2.96
CA GLY A 447 -0.19 46.07 -2.82
C GLY A 447 0.39 44.95 -3.69
N THR A 448 0.47 45.18 -5.01
CA THR A 448 0.72 44.12 -6.00
C THR A 448 2.17 43.64 -6.11
N SER A 449 3.12 44.28 -5.40
CA SER A 449 4.53 43.86 -5.38
C SER A 449 4.73 42.62 -4.49
N GLN A 450 4.25 42.66 -3.24
CA GLN A 450 4.52 41.64 -2.22
C GLN A 450 3.99 40.25 -2.62
N LEU A 451 2.72 40.14 -3.01
CA LEU A 451 2.15 38.86 -3.46
C LEU A 451 2.93 38.25 -4.63
N ASN A 452 3.45 39.05 -5.55
CA ASN A 452 4.19 38.55 -6.70
C ASN A 452 5.65 38.19 -6.36
N PHE A 453 6.25 38.87 -5.38
CA PHE A 453 7.52 38.49 -4.77
C PHE A 453 7.41 37.14 -4.04
N ASP A 454 6.42 36.97 -3.15
CA ASP A 454 6.22 35.72 -2.41
C ASP A 454 5.91 34.55 -3.35
N ARG A 455 5.13 34.77 -4.41
CA ARG A 455 4.91 33.78 -5.49
C ARG A 455 6.20 33.37 -6.22
N ALA A 456 7.16 34.29 -6.39
CA ALA A 456 8.46 33.98 -6.99
C ALA A 456 9.36 33.21 -6.03
N LEU A 457 9.41 33.63 -4.76
CA LEU A 457 10.18 32.99 -3.71
C LEU A 457 9.67 31.56 -3.41
N LEU A 458 8.35 31.35 -3.47
CA LEU A 458 7.71 30.03 -3.33
C LEU A 458 8.11 29.08 -4.47
N ARG A 459 8.19 29.55 -5.72
CA ARG A 459 8.71 28.76 -6.86
C ARG A 459 10.18 28.39 -6.68
N LEU A 460 11.01 29.33 -6.19
CA LEU A 460 12.41 29.06 -5.89
C LEU A 460 12.56 27.97 -4.81
N GLN A 461 11.74 28.02 -3.76
CA GLN A 461 11.77 27.00 -2.70
C GLN A 461 11.23 25.65 -3.17
N HIS A 462 10.18 25.60 -4.01
CA HIS A 462 9.78 24.35 -4.68
C HIS A 462 10.93 23.73 -5.51
N LYS A 463 11.75 24.56 -6.18
CA LYS A 463 12.94 24.07 -6.90
C LYS A 463 14.00 23.49 -5.95
N LYS A 464 14.25 24.15 -4.80
CA LYS A 464 15.18 23.68 -3.76
C LYS A 464 14.74 22.36 -3.13
N ASN A 465 13.49 22.29 -2.67
CA ASN A 465 12.92 21.07 -2.06
C ASN A 465 12.95 19.88 -3.04
N TRP A 466 12.69 20.13 -4.33
CA TRP A 466 12.76 19.08 -5.35
C TRP A 466 14.19 18.60 -5.61
N ALA A 467 15.18 19.49 -5.60
CA ALA A 467 16.59 19.13 -5.71
C ALA A 467 17.07 18.30 -4.49
N ASN A 468 16.66 18.69 -3.27
CA ASN A 468 16.96 17.93 -2.05
C ASN A 468 16.33 16.53 -2.09
N PHE A 469 15.08 16.42 -2.53
CA PHE A 469 14.44 15.11 -2.76
C PHE A 469 15.22 14.26 -3.76
N LYS A 470 15.63 14.79 -4.92
CA LYS A 470 16.45 14.03 -5.87
C LYS A 470 17.76 13.52 -5.27
N ALA A 471 18.48 14.36 -4.52
CA ALA A 471 19.71 13.95 -3.83
C ALA A 471 19.46 12.84 -2.78
N LYS A 472 18.35 12.90 -2.04
CA LYS A 472 17.91 11.87 -1.09
C LYS A 472 17.69 10.51 -1.78
N VAL A 473 16.97 10.49 -2.92
CA VAL A 473 16.79 9.26 -3.70
C VAL A 473 18.10 8.76 -4.30
N GLU A 474 18.97 9.65 -4.81
CA GLU A 474 20.28 9.27 -5.35
C GLU A 474 21.19 8.66 -4.27
N MET A 475 21.12 9.14 -3.02
CA MET A 475 21.79 8.54 -1.86
C MET A 475 21.23 7.16 -1.50
N GLU A 476 19.91 7.00 -1.40
CA GLU A 476 19.28 5.70 -1.09
C GLU A 476 19.57 4.66 -2.20
N GLN A 477 19.53 5.06 -3.48
CA GLN A 477 19.94 4.20 -4.60
C GLN A 477 21.44 3.85 -4.55
N ALA A 478 22.31 4.79 -4.16
CA ALA A 478 23.74 4.51 -4.00
C ALA A 478 24.00 3.52 -2.87
N ALA A 479 23.28 3.63 -1.74
CA ALA A 479 23.33 2.67 -0.65
C ALA A 479 22.84 1.28 -1.11
N PHE A 480 21.67 1.19 -1.74
CA PHE A 480 21.13 -0.07 -2.27
C PHE A 480 22.07 -0.76 -3.26
N ARG A 481 22.76 0.00 -4.13
CA ARG A 481 23.77 -0.53 -5.06
C ARG A 481 25.02 -1.05 -4.34
N ARG A 482 25.49 -0.38 -3.27
CA ARG A 482 26.60 -0.86 -2.42
C ARG A 482 26.22 -2.16 -1.73
N VAL A 483 25.06 -2.20 -1.07
CA VAL A 483 24.49 -3.39 -0.43
C VAL A 483 24.39 -4.54 -1.44
N THR A 484 23.76 -4.32 -2.59
CA THR A 484 23.58 -5.36 -3.62
C THR A 484 24.93 -5.86 -4.18
N LYS A 485 25.93 -4.99 -4.27
CA LYS A 485 27.30 -5.37 -4.67
C LYS A 485 27.98 -6.23 -3.61
N GLY A 486 28.08 -5.74 -2.37
CA GLY A 486 28.74 -6.45 -1.27
C GLY A 486 28.10 -7.82 -1.01
N LEU A 487 26.76 -7.90 -1.05
CA LEU A 487 26.04 -9.16 -0.94
C LEU A 487 26.33 -10.15 -2.09
N ARG A 488 26.59 -9.66 -3.32
CA ARG A 488 27.02 -10.52 -4.43
C ARG A 488 28.45 -11.01 -4.24
N GLU A 489 29.33 -10.17 -3.70
CA GLU A 489 30.71 -10.54 -3.39
C GLU A 489 30.75 -11.61 -2.28
N VAL A 490 29.98 -11.43 -1.20
CA VAL A 490 29.77 -12.43 -0.13
C VAL A 490 29.15 -13.72 -0.68
N GLN A 491 28.10 -13.64 -1.52
CA GLN A 491 27.48 -14.82 -2.14
C GLN A 491 28.44 -15.56 -3.08
N SER A 492 29.36 -14.85 -3.75
CA SER A 492 30.40 -15.46 -4.59
C SER A 492 31.54 -16.09 -3.78
N ALA A 493 31.84 -15.58 -2.59
CA ALA A 493 32.79 -16.20 -1.66
C ALA A 493 32.18 -17.46 -1.00
N ILE A 494 30.89 -17.40 -0.67
CA ILE A 494 30.09 -18.53 -0.16
C ILE A 494 30.09 -19.72 -1.13
N GLY A 495 29.84 -19.49 -2.43
CA GLY A 495 29.75 -20.58 -3.41
C GLY A 495 31.02 -21.43 -3.54
N ILE A 496 32.19 -20.85 -3.25
CA ILE A 496 33.50 -21.52 -3.31
C ILE A 496 33.70 -22.48 -2.11
N LEU A 497 32.87 -22.36 -1.07
CA LEU A 497 32.86 -23.24 0.12
C LEU A 497 31.73 -24.28 0.10
N ASP A 498 30.81 -24.20 -0.87
CA ASP A 498 29.62 -25.06 -0.97
C ASP A 498 29.73 -26.12 -2.09
N ASP A 499 30.84 -26.15 -2.84
CA ASP A 499 31.13 -27.16 -3.88
C ASP A 499 31.67 -28.46 -3.26
N PRO A 500 30.94 -29.59 -3.33
CA PRO A 500 31.53 -30.89 -3.02
C PRO A 500 32.56 -31.28 -4.09
N LEU A 501 33.65 -31.93 -3.66
CA LEU A 501 34.63 -32.49 -4.58
C LEU A 501 33.96 -33.49 -5.55
N PRO A 502 34.40 -33.57 -6.82
CA PRO A 502 33.88 -34.57 -7.75
C PRO A 502 34.29 -35.97 -7.27
N ASN A 503 33.32 -36.73 -6.76
CA ASN A 503 33.48 -38.14 -6.42
C ASN A 503 33.66 -38.97 -7.69
N ASP A 504 34.77 -39.69 -7.80
CA ASP A 504 35.03 -40.68 -8.85
C ASP A 504 34.83 -42.09 -8.24
N PRO A 505 34.24 -43.08 -8.95
CA PRO A 505 33.47 -44.13 -8.30
C PRO A 505 34.26 -45.41 -7.97
N SER A 506 34.43 -45.69 -6.68
CA SER A 506 34.61 -47.06 -6.17
C SER A 506 34.16 -47.21 -4.72
N LEU A 507 33.49 -48.32 -4.40
CA LEU A 507 33.05 -48.76 -3.07
C LEU A 507 31.91 -47.95 -2.43
N ALA A 508 30.70 -48.47 -2.62
CA ALA A 508 29.52 -48.26 -1.78
C ALA A 508 29.08 -49.63 -1.21
N PRO A 509 28.11 -49.72 -0.28
CA PRO A 509 27.68 -48.74 0.74
C PRO A 509 27.76 -49.33 2.17
N ALA A 510 27.53 -48.49 3.19
CA ALA A 510 27.13 -48.92 4.53
C ALA A 510 26.06 -47.95 5.09
N ASP A 511 24.99 -48.49 5.67
CA ASP A 511 23.74 -47.78 5.95
C ASP A 511 23.68 -46.96 7.24
N THR A 512 22.73 -46.02 7.27
CA THR A 512 22.14 -45.33 8.44
C THR A 512 23.05 -44.33 9.20
N PHE A 513 22.55 -43.33 9.93
CA PHE A 513 21.17 -42.96 10.30
C PHE A 513 20.87 -41.47 10.01
N TRP A 514 19.66 -41.16 9.53
CA TRP A 514 19.05 -39.82 9.67
C TRP A 514 17.64 -39.98 10.26
N TYR A 515 17.34 -39.27 11.36
CA TYR A 515 15.98 -39.14 11.89
C TYR A 515 15.67 -37.67 12.23
N PRO A 516 14.46 -37.16 11.91
CA PRO A 516 14.15 -35.74 12.05
C PRO A 516 13.42 -35.38 13.35
N ALA A 517 13.68 -34.17 13.85
CA ALA A 517 12.81 -33.42 14.76
C ALA A 517 12.53 -32.05 14.09
N SER A 518 11.39 -31.87 13.41
CA SER A 518 10.09 -31.43 13.97
C SER A 518 10.07 -29.95 14.41
N GLY A 519 9.23 -29.08 13.85
CA GLY A 519 8.34 -29.29 12.70
C GLY A 519 7.38 -28.12 12.46
N ILE A 520 7.52 -27.43 11.32
CA ILE A 520 6.55 -26.44 10.83
C ILE A 520 6.21 -26.78 9.38
N LYS A 521 4.95 -27.17 9.12
CA LYS A 521 4.45 -27.45 7.75
C LYS A 521 4.07 -26.15 7.02
N THR A 522 5.04 -25.38 6.56
CA THR A 522 4.79 -24.34 5.55
C THR A 522 4.76 -24.94 4.15
N ARG A 523 3.55 -25.25 3.66
CA ARG A 523 3.30 -25.70 2.29
C ARG A 523 3.55 -24.56 1.28
N MET A 524 4.82 -24.36 0.92
CA MET A 524 5.23 -23.51 -0.20
C MET A 524 5.62 -24.40 -1.37
N ASN A 525 5.16 -24.05 -2.57
CA ASN A 525 5.47 -24.82 -3.78
C ASN A 525 6.95 -24.65 -4.17
N ASN A 526 7.55 -25.68 -4.75
CA ASN A 526 8.86 -25.61 -5.38
C ASN A 526 8.78 -24.84 -6.72
N GLU A 527 8.52 -23.53 -6.66
CA GLU A 527 8.84 -22.65 -7.79
C GLU A 527 10.37 -22.64 -7.96
N LYS A 528 10.84 -22.94 -9.18
CA LYS A 528 12.26 -22.95 -9.50
C LYS A 528 12.85 -21.55 -9.26
N LEU A 529 13.91 -21.49 -8.45
CA LEU A 529 14.61 -20.25 -8.15
C LEU A 529 14.98 -19.51 -9.45
N PRO A 530 14.45 -18.30 -9.71
CA PRO A 530 14.62 -17.63 -11.00
C PRO A 530 16.08 -17.28 -11.24
N THR A 531 16.72 -18.04 -12.13
CA THR A 531 18.14 -17.92 -12.45
C THR A 531 18.37 -16.59 -13.17
N SER A 532 19.37 -15.83 -12.73
CA SER A 532 19.63 -14.45 -13.15
C SER A 532 18.47 -13.47 -12.91
N VAL A 533 18.42 -12.90 -11.70
CA VAL A 533 17.90 -11.53 -11.54
C VAL A 533 18.85 -10.62 -12.32
N GLN A 534 18.52 -10.32 -13.58
CA GLN A 534 19.21 -9.27 -14.33
C GLN A 534 19.11 -7.98 -13.52
N LEU A 535 20.25 -7.30 -13.36
CA LEU A 535 20.31 -6.04 -12.63
C LEU A 535 19.73 -4.91 -13.51
N ASN A 536 18.42 -4.96 -13.73
CA ASN A 536 17.66 -3.89 -14.36
C ASN A 536 18.03 -2.58 -13.66
N LYS A 537 18.27 -1.54 -14.46
CA LYS A 537 18.44 -0.19 -13.94
C LYS A 537 17.14 0.16 -13.21
N PHE A 538 17.17 0.25 -11.88
CA PHE A 538 16.14 0.97 -11.12
C PHE A 538 16.13 2.39 -11.67
N ASP A 539 15.06 2.71 -12.40
CA ASP A 539 15.23 3.53 -13.59
C ASP A 539 15.12 5.01 -13.28
N LYS A 540 15.84 5.82 -14.05
CA LYS A 540 15.82 7.29 -13.89
C LYS A 540 14.39 7.86 -14.04
N GLN A 541 13.56 7.13 -14.78
CA GLN A 541 12.14 7.39 -14.98
C GLN A 541 11.35 7.56 -13.68
N ASP A 542 11.64 6.81 -12.61
CA ASP A 542 10.71 6.74 -11.47
C ASP A 542 10.79 7.99 -10.60
N VAL A 543 11.98 8.60 -10.52
CA VAL A 543 12.19 9.93 -9.92
C VAL A 543 11.59 11.05 -10.78
N ASP A 544 11.49 10.87 -12.10
CA ASP A 544 10.84 11.83 -13.01
C ASP A 544 9.31 11.62 -13.10
N LYS A 545 8.80 10.46 -12.67
CA LYS A 545 7.39 10.17 -12.37
C LYS A 545 6.99 10.54 -10.93
N ALA A 546 7.92 10.90 -10.04
CA ALA A 546 7.58 11.22 -8.66
C ALA A 546 6.91 12.60 -8.54
N LEU A 547 5.90 12.71 -7.66
CA LEU A 547 5.28 13.99 -7.26
C LEU A 547 5.78 14.48 -5.90
N PHE A 548 5.45 15.71 -5.51
CA PHE A 548 5.64 16.20 -4.12
C PHE A 548 4.75 15.48 -3.10
N LEU A 549 3.55 15.06 -3.51
CA LEU A 549 2.68 14.21 -2.69
C LEU A 549 3.21 12.77 -2.79
N SER A 550 3.55 12.17 -1.64
CA SER A 550 4.15 10.83 -1.60
C SER A 550 3.18 9.74 -2.08
N GLY A 551 3.73 8.63 -2.56
CA GLY A 551 3.04 7.48 -3.15
C GLY A 551 2.64 7.65 -4.63
N PHE A 552 2.33 8.87 -5.08
CA PHE A 552 1.74 9.11 -6.41
C PHE A 552 2.76 9.19 -7.55
N ALA A 553 2.42 8.55 -8.67
CA ALA A 553 3.14 8.57 -9.95
C ALA A 553 2.48 9.51 -10.97
N GLY A 554 3.20 10.50 -11.47
CA GLY A 554 2.80 11.36 -12.57
C GLY A 554 3.85 12.42 -12.93
N THR A 555 3.77 12.97 -14.14
CA THR A 555 4.72 14.00 -14.58
C THR A 555 4.39 15.34 -13.91
N ARG A 556 5.36 15.97 -13.23
CA ARG A 556 5.12 17.22 -12.48
C ARG A 556 4.79 18.44 -13.37
N LYS A 557 5.32 18.45 -14.60
CA LYS A 557 5.09 19.51 -15.61
C LYS A 557 4.84 18.91 -16.98
N LEU A 558 3.90 19.47 -17.73
CA LEU A 558 3.62 19.10 -19.10
C LEU A 558 4.55 19.83 -20.08
N GLU A 559 5.02 19.12 -21.09
CA GLU A 559 5.91 19.65 -22.12
C GLU A 559 5.30 20.81 -22.92
N LYS A 560 6.16 21.64 -23.54
CA LYS A 560 5.73 22.80 -24.33
C LYS A 560 5.06 22.35 -25.63
N GLY A 561 3.74 22.34 -25.65
CA GLY A 561 2.91 22.08 -26.84
C GLY A 561 1.83 21.04 -26.59
N ALA A 562 2.11 20.05 -25.73
CA ALA A 562 1.13 19.09 -25.28
C ALA A 562 -0.02 19.76 -24.51
N ARG A 563 -1.24 19.24 -24.65
CA ARG A 563 -2.47 19.79 -24.05
C ARG A 563 -3.20 18.70 -23.28
N SER A 564 -3.35 18.89 -21.96
CA SER A 564 -4.17 18.02 -21.11
C SER A 564 -4.97 18.86 -20.11
N ARG A 565 -6.19 18.43 -19.80
CA ARG A 565 -7.09 19.09 -18.83
C ARG A 565 -6.57 18.98 -17.38
N ALA A 566 -5.64 18.04 -17.11
CA ALA A 566 -5.01 17.86 -15.80
C ALA A 566 -3.92 18.90 -15.44
N TYR A 567 -3.52 19.74 -16.40
CA TYR A 567 -2.38 20.65 -16.26
C TYR A 567 -2.79 22.11 -16.52
N ALA A 568 -2.29 23.03 -15.69
CA ALA A 568 -2.56 24.45 -15.82
C ALA A 568 -1.44 25.30 -15.17
N THR A 569 -1.56 26.62 -15.27
CA THR A 569 -0.76 27.53 -14.44
C THR A 569 -1.32 27.52 -13.03
N CYS A 570 -0.48 27.17 -12.04
CA CYS A 570 -0.88 27.14 -10.63
C CYS A 570 -1.37 28.55 -10.17
N PRO A 571 -2.59 28.71 -9.66
CA PRO A 571 -3.08 30.03 -9.23
C PRO A 571 -2.31 30.60 -8.02
N ILE A 572 -1.77 29.73 -7.16
CA ILE A 572 -0.93 30.13 -6.02
C ILE A 572 0.41 30.63 -6.56
N CYS A 573 1.39 29.75 -6.81
CA CYS A 573 2.77 30.12 -7.12
C CYS A 573 3.02 30.63 -8.56
N ARG A 574 2.02 30.57 -9.45
CA ARG A 574 2.10 30.98 -10.87
C ARG A 574 3.07 30.18 -11.74
N GLU A 575 3.44 28.97 -11.29
CA GLU A 575 4.20 28.03 -12.13
C GLU A 575 3.31 27.52 -13.29
N PRO A 576 3.73 27.70 -14.57
CA PRO A 576 2.95 27.25 -15.73
C PRO A 576 3.00 25.73 -15.92
N ASN A 577 2.08 25.21 -16.74
CA ASN A 577 2.01 23.80 -17.19
C ASN A 577 2.20 22.74 -16.08
N SER A 578 1.85 23.06 -14.83
CA SER A 578 2.06 22.16 -13.70
C SER A 578 0.87 21.23 -13.55
N ILE A 579 1.12 19.99 -13.13
CA ILE A 579 0.03 19.06 -12.75
C ILE A 579 -0.82 19.72 -11.68
N GLN A 580 -2.14 19.71 -11.85
CA GLN A 580 -3.05 20.25 -10.85
C GLN A 580 -3.39 19.19 -9.79
N THR A 581 -3.89 19.68 -8.67
CA THR A 581 -4.25 18.92 -7.48
C THR A 581 -5.54 19.49 -6.92
N LEU A 582 -6.52 18.62 -6.65
CA LEU A 582 -7.70 18.97 -5.87
C LEU A 582 -7.31 19.07 -4.39
N LEU A 583 -7.75 20.12 -3.70
CA LEU A 583 -7.65 20.22 -2.25
C LEU A 583 -8.98 19.77 -1.62
N LEU A 584 -8.92 18.97 -0.57
CA LEU A 584 -10.10 18.38 0.07
C LEU A 584 -10.20 18.77 1.55
N ARG A 585 -11.42 19.01 2.03
CA ARG A 585 -11.79 19.05 3.46
C ARG A 585 -12.34 17.70 3.92
N THR A 586 -12.35 17.43 5.21
CA THR A 586 -13.08 16.29 5.79
C THR A 586 -14.58 16.44 5.57
N SER A 587 -15.28 15.33 5.39
CA SER A 587 -16.75 15.25 5.53
C SER A 587 -17.19 15.79 6.90
N PRO A 588 -18.30 16.56 6.98
CA PRO A 588 -18.92 17.00 8.24
C PRO A 588 -19.07 15.89 9.30
N GLU A 589 -19.14 16.30 10.56
CA GLU A 589 -19.47 15.41 11.69
C GLU A 589 -20.97 15.10 11.65
N ASP A 590 -21.79 16.15 11.71
CA ASP A 590 -23.24 16.09 11.73
C ASP A 590 -23.80 15.57 10.40
N ASN A 591 -24.70 14.59 10.47
CA ASN A 591 -25.54 14.22 9.34
C ASN A 591 -26.65 15.28 9.20
N LEU A 592 -26.67 15.96 8.05
CA LEU A 592 -27.75 16.88 7.64
C LEU A 592 -28.79 16.14 6.78
N THR A 593 -28.36 15.11 6.07
CA THR A 593 -29.18 14.22 5.25
C THR A 593 -29.70 13.07 6.12
N SER A 594 -31.03 12.88 6.16
CA SER A 594 -31.66 11.76 6.87
C SER A 594 -31.19 10.40 6.32
N ASN A 595 -30.99 9.42 7.20
CA ASN A 595 -30.51 8.07 6.89
C ASN A 595 -29.15 8.00 6.16
N PHE A 596 -28.33 9.06 6.20
CA PHE A 596 -27.00 9.06 5.59
C PHE A 596 -25.99 8.15 6.35
N PRO A 597 -25.12 7.37 5.67
CA PRO A 597 -24.20 6.44 6.34
C PRO A 597 -23.28 7.14 7.35
N LEU A 598 -23.22 6.63 8.58
CA LEU A 598 -22.43 7.17 9.68
C LEU A 598 -20.91 6.90 9.49
N PRO A 599 -20.03 7.67 10.15
CA PRO A 599 -18.58 7.44 10.09
C PRO A 599 -18.20 5.99 10.44
N ASN A 600 -17.19 5.47 9.76
CA ASN A 600 -16.66 4.11 9.88
C ASN A 600 -17.64 2.95 9.55
N GLN A 601 -18.86 3.21 9.06
CA GLN A 601 -19.79 2.13 8.67
C GLN A 601 -19.36 1.32 7.43
N MET A 602 -18.46 1.84 6.60
CA MET A 602 -17.96 1.16 5.38
C MET A 602 -19.07 0.60 4.47
N LEU A 603 -20.20 1.31 4.32
CA LEU A 603 -21.41 0.76 3.70
C LEU A 603 -21.26 0.58 2.17
N GLN A 604 -21.72 -0.55 1.64
CA GLN A 604 -21.89 -0.78 0.19
C GLN A 604 -23.27 -0.27 -0.26
N LEU A 605 -23.32 0.52 -1.33
CA LEU A 605 -24.55 1.17 -1.80
C LEU A 605 -25.00 0.59 -3.15
N LYS A 606 -26.31 0.36 -3.33
CA LYS A 606 -26.90 -0.04 -4.64
C LYS A 606 -26.75 1.07 -5.69
N CYS A 607 -26.95 2.34 -5.29
CA CYS A 607 -27.01 3.50 -6.19
C CYS A 607 -26.09 4.65 -5.73
N PRO A 608 -24.75 4.46 -5.70
CA PRO A 608 -23.81 5.44 -5.13
C PRO A 608 -23.77 6.77 -5.88
N LEU A 609 -24.18 6.79 -7.15
CA LEU A 609 -24.20 8.02 -7.97
C LEU A 609 -25.25 9.04 -7.51
N ALA A 610 -26.24 8.63 -6.71
CA ALA A 610 -27.27 9.55 -6.20
C ALA A 610 -26.75 10.52 -5.13
N LEU A 611 -25.69 10.17 -4.40
CA LEU A 611 -25.22 10.95 -3.25
C LEU A 611 -24.49 12.25 -3.61
N GLY A 612 -24.23 12.54 -4.88
CA GLY A 612 -23.36 13.66 -5.32
C GLY A 612 -23.78 15.05 -4.85
N ASN A 613 -25.02 15.22 -4.40
CA ASN A 613 -25.59 16.49 -3.93
C ASN A 613 -25.68 16.59 -2.40
N CYS A 614 -25.33 15.54 -1.66
CA CYS A 614 -25.41 15.53 -0.20
C CYS A 614 -24.29 16.41 0.41
N PRO A 615 -24.58 17.29 1.39
CA PRO A 615 -23.56 18.13 2.01
C PRO A 615 -22.45 17.32 2.72
N GLU A 616 -22.73 16.08 3.11
CA GLU A 616 -21.74 15.14 3.67
C GLU A 616 -20.64 14.75 2.68
N VAL A 617 -20.90 14.81 1.36
CA VAL A 617 -19.92 14.51 0.29
C VAL A 617 -19.33 15.76 -0.37
N ASP A 618 -19.76 16.96 0.02
CA ASP A 618 -19.18 18.24 -0.43
C ASP A 618 -17.77 18.43 0.20
N VAL A 619 -16.80 17.66 -0.30
CA VAL A 619 -15.42 17.63 0.21
C VAL A 619 -14.45 18.42 -0.67
N ILE A 620 -14.85 18.86 -1.86
CA ILE A 620 -13.97 19.48 -2.86
C ILE A 620 -13.87 20.99 -2.64
N LEU A 621 -12.68 21.49 -2.31
CA LEU A 621 -12.49 22.92 -2.07
C LEU A 621 -12.55 23.75 -3.38
N PRO A 622 -12.87 25.05 -3.30
CA PRO A 622 -12.95 25.94 -4.48
C PRO A 622 -11.60 26.20 -5.17
N LEU A 623 -10.49 25.78 -4.56
CA LEU A 623 -9.14 25.99 -5.08
C LEU A 623 -8.48 24.68 -5.54
N THR A 624 -7.88 24.72 -6.74
CA THR A 624 -6.91 23.72 -7.22
C THR A 624 -5.53 24.38 -7.36
N CYS A 625 -4.45 23.65 -7.10
CA CYS A 625 -3.08 24.17 -7.21
C CYS A 625 -2.10 23.09 -7.68
N CYS A 626 -0.81 23.39 -7.83
CA CYS A 626 0.18 22.36 -8.17
C CYS A 626 0.60 21.51 -6.96
N ASP A 627 1.14 20.32 -7.25
CA ASP A 627 1.57 19.33 -6.26
C ASP A 627 2.44 19.91 -5.12
N GLY A 628 3.42 20.75 -5.43
CA GLY A 628 4.29 21.40 -4.46
C GLY A 628 3.59 22.42 -3.57
N CYS A 629 2.59 23.14 -4.10
CA CYS A 629 1.77 24.04 -3.30
C CYS A 629 0.84 23.25 -2.36
N ALA A 630 0.21 22.19 -2.86
CA ALA A 630 -0.65 21.31 -2.06
C ALA A 630 0.11 20.64 -0.91
N PHE A 631 1.33 20.16 -1.17
CA PHE A 631 2.24 19.61 -0.16
C PHE A 631 2.53 20.59 0.99
N LEU A 632 2.83 21.87 0.67
CA LEU A 632 3.08 22.88 1.70
C LEU A 632 1.81 23.25 2.49
N LEU A 633 0.65 23.35 1.82
CA LEU A 633 -0.63 23.61 2.49
C LEU A 633 -1.01 22.48 3.47
N LEU A 634 -0.78 21.22 3.09
CA LEU A 634 -0.99 20.06 3.97
C LEU A 634 -0.03 20.07 5.16
N ARG A 635 1.26 20.37 4.96
CA ARG A 635 2.21 20.51 6.09
C ARG A 635 1.84 21.67 7.02
N MET A 636 1.35 22.80 6.48
CA MET A 636 0.89 23.94 7.29
C MET A 636 -0.26 23.58 8.23
N ASN A 637 -1.30 22.89 7.72
CA ASN A 637 -2.47 22.52 8.52
C ASN A 637 -2.12 21.56 9.68
N LYS A 638 -1.04 20.78 9.56
CA LYS A 638 -0.54 19.88 10.62
C LYS A 638 0.27 20.55 11.72
N GLN A 639 0.79 21.77 11.50
CA GLN A 639 1.75 22.40 12.42
C GLN A 639 1.16 23.46 13.36
N ALA A 640 -0.03 24.01 13.06
CA ALA A 640 -0.79 24.87 13.96
C ALA A 640 -2.20 25.13 13.40
N ASN A 641 -3.18 25.44 14.27
CA ASN A 641 -4.47 26.05 13.93
C ASN A 641 -4.32 27.52 13.47
N TYR A 642 -3.31 27.82 12.65
CA TYR A 642 -2.98 29.16 12.18
C TYR A 642 -3.95 29.67 11.11
N LEU A 643 -4.63 28.75 10.41
CA LEU A 643 -5.59 29.06 9.37
C LEU A 643 -7.00 29.16 9.96
N GLN A 644 -7.47 30.38 10.26
CA GLN A 644 -8.90 30.65 10.52
C GLN A 644 -9.79 30.55 9.26
N ILE A 645 -9.31 29.89 8.21
CA ILE A 645 -10.15 29.52 7.06
C ILE A 645 -11.16 28.49 7.56
N ARG A 646 -12.47 28.74 7.36
CA ARG A 646 -13.60 27.83 7.65
C ARG A 646 -13.54 26.44 6.99
N HIS A 647 -12.45 26.13 6.28
CA HIS A 647 -12.26 24.95 5.46
C HIS A 647 -10.84 24.42 5.68
N GLN A 648 -10.65 23.59 6.71
CA GLN A 648 -9.38 22.90 6.95
C GLN A 648 -9.06 21.96 5.78
N ILE A 649 -7.81 22.00 5.30
CA ILE A 649 -7.35 21.13 4.21
C ILE A 649 -6.93 19.79 4.83
N ALA A 650 -7.79 18.78 4.71
CA ALA A 650 -7.55 17.44 5.23
C ALA A 650 -6.65 16.61 4.30
N ALA A 651 -6.86 16.73 2.99
CA ALA A 651 -6.13 15.93 2.00
C ALA A 651 -5.97 16.66 0.65
N ALA A 652 -5.21 16.05 -0.26
CA ALA A 652 -5.03 16.55 -1.62
C ALA A 652 -4.86 15.40 -2.62
N LEU A 653 -5.50 15.51 -3.79
CA LEU A 653 -5.48 14.50 -4.86
C LEU A 653 -4.85 15.09 -6.13
N PRO A 654 -3.66 14.62 -6.56
CA PRO A 654 -3.05 15.08 -7.81
C PRO A 654 -3.78 14.46 -9.01
N LEU A 655 -3.87 15.19 -10.12
CA LEU A 655 -4.57 14.75 -11.34
C LEU A 655 -3.70 13.77 -12.17
N VAL A 656 -3.40 12.62 -11.57
CA VAL A 656 -2.61 11.51 -12.12
C VAL A 656 -3.51 10.41 -12.67
N SER A 657 -3.07 9.69 -13.72
CA SER A 657 -3.90 8.63 -14.30
C SER A 657 -4.30 7.59 -13.26
N LEU A 658 -5.58 7.25 -13.28
CA LEU A 658 -6.19 6.26 -12.39
C LEU A 658 -6.30 4.87 -13.04
N GLN A 659 -5.79 4.71 -14.26
CA GLN A 659 -5.55 3.39 -14.85
C GLN A 659 -4.42 2.67 -14.10
N ASP A 660 -3.42 3.42 -13.66
CA ASP A 660 -2.39 2.99 -12.71
C ASP A 660 -3.02 2.52 -11.39
N LYS A 661 -2.67 1.29 -10.97
CA LYS A 661 -3.26 0.63 -9.79
C LYS A 661 -2.81 1.28 -8.46
N GLN A 662 -1.60 1.82 -8.39
CA GLN A 662 -1.04 2.46 -7.19
C GLN A 662 -1.66 3.84 -6.97
N ASN A 663 -1.73 4.67 -8.02
CA ASN A 663 -2.45 5.93 -8.01
C ASN A 663 -3.93 5.74 -7.62
N ARG A 664 -4.61 4.76 -8.23
CA ARG A 664 -6.02 4.45 -7.94
C ARG A 664 -6.23 4.00 -6.48
N ARG A 665 -5.34 3.16 -5.94
CA ARG A 665 -5.36 2.75 -4.52
C ARG A 665 -5.19 3.96 -3.60
N LEU A 666 -4.22 4.83 -3.86
CA LEU A 666 -3.94 6.00 -3.03
C LEU A 666 -5.06 7.05 -3.12
N TRP A 667 -5.64 7.28 -4.31
CA TRP A 667 -6.84 8.11 -4.48
C TRP A 667 -7.99 7.57 -3.61
N ARG A 668 -8.27 6.26 -3.68
CA ARG A 668 -9.33 5.63 -2.89
C ARG A 668 -9.08 5.72 -1.39
N GLN A 669 -7.88 5.38 -0.90
CA GLN A 669 -7.53 5.47 0.52
C GLN A 669 -7.65 6.91 1.05
N THR A 670 -7.19 7.89 0.26
CA THR A 670 -7.31 9.32 0.59
C THR A 670 -8.78 9.76 0.67
N LEU A 671 -9.61 9.34 -0.29
CA LEU A 671 -11.04 9.64 -0.32
C LEU A 671 -11.81 8.93 0.80
N ALA A 672 -11.46 7.69 1.13
CA ALA A 672 -12.07 6.96 2.24
C ALA A 672 -11.83 7.67 3.57
N ALA A 673 -10.60 8.15 3.83
CA ALA A 673 -10.29 8.95 5.01
C ALA A 673 -11.04 10.30 5.03
N VAL A 674 -11.12 10.99 3.88
CA VAL A 674 -11.88 12.24 3.72
C VAL A 674 -13.37 12.04 3.98
N PHE A 675 -13.96 10.95 3.48
CA PHE A 675 -15.33 10.52 3.77
C PHE A 675 -15.46 9.77 5.11
N ARG A 676 -14.45 9.83 5.99
CA ARG A 676 -14.47 9.24 7.35
C ARG A 676 -14.91 7.78 7.38
N HIS A 677 -14.50 7.00 6.37
CA HIS A 677 -14.81 5.58 6.21
C HIS A 677 -16.32 5.26 6.24
N ARG A 678 -17.18 6.20 5.82
CA ARG A 678 -18.64 6.01 5.68
C ARG A 678 -19.01 4.95 4.61
N PHE A 679 -18.14 4.72 3.60
CA PHE A 679 -18.45 3.91 2.41
C PHE A 679 -17.44 2.78 2.16
N HIS A 680 -17.93 1.66 1.60
CA HIS A 680 -17.11 0.52 1.17
C HIS A 680 -16.12 0.89 0.04
N ASP A 681 -15.03 0.13 -0.08
CA ASP A 681 -13.91 0.38 -0.98
C ASP A 681 -14.31 0.43 -2.48
N SER A 682 -15.35 -0.32 -2.88
CA SER A 682 -15.96 -0.25 -4.23
C SER A 682 -16.81 1.00 -4.45
N THR A 683 -17.40 1.55 -3.39
CA THR A 683 -18.37 2.66 -3.40
C THR A 683 -17.71 4.04 -3.44
N VAL A 684 -16.50 4.18 -2.86
CA VAL A 684 -15.80 5.46 -2.67
C VAL A 684 -15.57 6.25 -3.98
N LEU A 685 -15.16 5.58 -5.06
CA LEU A 685 -14.85 6.26 -6.33
C LEU A 685 -16.13 6.67 -7.11
N PRO A 686 -17.19 5.83 -7.19
CA PRO A 686 -18.51 6.25 -7.68
C PRO A 686 -19.12 7.44 -6.94
N VAL A 687 -19.06 7.47 -5.60
CA VAL A 687 -19.57 8.62 -4.83
C VAL A 687 -18.79 9.90 -5.18
N PHE A 688 -17.45 9.82 -5.24
CA PHE A 688 -16.64 10.98 -5.61
C PHE A 688 -16.85 11.43 -7.06
N LEU A 689 -17.14 10.52 -7.99
CA LEU A 689 -17.56 10.87 -9.36
C LEU A 689 -18.86 11.69 -9.35
N ALA A 690 -19.84 11.31 -8.53
CA ALA A 690 -21.07 12.08 -8.38
C ALA A 690 -20.84 13.47 -7.77
N THR A 691 -20.00 13.58 -6.73
CA THR A 691 -19.55 14.87 -6.17
C THR A 691 -18.91 15.75 -7.25
N VAL A 692 -18.00 15.19 -8.05
CA VAL A 692 -17.33 15.91 -9.14
C VAL A 692 -18.32 16.39 -10.20
N CYS A 693 -19.34 15.59 -10.54
CA CYS A 693 -20.38 15.96 -11.50
C CYS A 693 -21.25 17.12 -10.96
N ALA A 694 -21.76 17.01 -9.74
CA ALA A 694 -22.52 18.10 -9.10
C ALA A 694 -21.70 19.40 -9.00
N GLU A 695 -20.41 19.31 -8.66
CA GLU A 695 -19.53 20.48 -8.62
C GLU A 695 -19.27 21.10 -10.01
N ILE A 696 -19.28 20.33 -11.10
CA ILE A 696 -19.08 20.89 -12.46
C ILE A 696 -20.19 21.89 -12.83
N GLU A 697 -21.41 21.70 -12.35
CA GLU A 697 -22.55 22.60 -12.55
C GLU A 697 -22.34 23.94 -11.82
N ASN A 698 -21.77 23.89 -10.61
CA ASN A 698 -21.61 25.04 -9.71
C ASN A 698 -20.35 25.88 -9.98
N VAL A 699 -19.52 25.55 -10.97
CA VAL A 699 -18.18 26.16 -11.13
C VAL A 699 -18.18 27.44 -11.98
N PRO A 700 -17.83 28.62 -11.40
CA PRO A 700 -17.75 29.87 -12.16
C PRO A 700 -16.40 30.09 -12.88
N SER A 701 -15.41 29.21 -12.73
CA SER A 701 -14.05 29.45 -13.25
C SER A 701 -13.55 28.40 -14.25
N LEU A 702 -13.05 28.89 -15.39
CA LEU A 702 -12.63 28.08 -16.55
C LEU A 702 -11.49 27.10 -16.23
N ALA A 703 -10.62 27.41 -15.26
CA ALA A 703 -9.54 26.54 -14.84
C ALA A 703 -10.05 25.37 -13.97
N ARG A 704 -10.84 25.65 -12.92
CA ARG A 704 -11.46 24.62 -12.06
C ARG A 704 -12.37 23.70 -12.89
N SER A 705 -13.11 24.26 -13.85
CA SER A 705 -13.98 23.49 -14.77
C SER A 705 -13.19 22.49 -15.62
N LYS A 706 -11.97 22.82 -16.08
CA LYS A 706 -11.10 21.88 -16.80
C LYS A 706 -10.60 20.75 -15.89
N SER A 707 -10.11 21.10 -14.69
CA SER A 707 -9.65 20.12 -13.69
C SER A 707 -10.76 19.13 -13.32
N LEU A 708 -11.96 19.60 -13.00
CA LEU A 708 -13.08 18.73 -12.62
C LEU A 708 -13.60 17.89 -13.78
N LYS A 709 -13.69 18.47 -15.00
CA LYS A 709 -14.02 17.69 -16.21
C LYS A 709 -13.01 16.57 -16.43
N TRP A 710 -11.71 16.81 -16.23
CA TRP A 710 -10.71 15.73 -16.27
C TRP A 710 -10.98 14.64 -15.22
N CYS A 711 -11.27 15.02 -13.97
CA CYS A 711 -11.58 14.05 -12.91
C CYS A 711 -12.77 13.16 -13.29
N ARG A 712 -13.86 13.75 -13.79
CA ARG A 712 -15.03 13.03 -14.30
C ARG A 712 -14.66 12.09 -15.44
N ASP A 713 -13.93 12.59 -16.44
CA ASP A 713 -13.54 11.84 -17.64
C ASP A 713 -12.62 10.64 -17.28
N GLU A 714 -11.82 10.73 -16.22
CA GLU A 714 -10.96 9.63 -15.75
C GLU A 714 -11.68 8.66 -14.81
N LEU A 715 -12.46 9.16 -13.84
CA LEU A 715 -13.23 8.35 -12.89
C LEU A 715 -14.33 7.52 -13.56
N SER A 716 -15.03 8.08 -14.55
CA SER A 716 -16.15 7.40 -15.25
C SER A 716 -15.72 6.22 -16.13
N ARG A 717 -14.41 6.06 -16.38
CA ARG A 717 -13.79 4.91 -17.05
C ARG A 717 -13.41 3.77 -16.10
N LEU A 718 -13.43 4.01 -14.80
CA LEU A 718 -13.14 2.98 -13.80
C LEU A 718 -14.40 2.14 -13.54
N PRO A 719 -14.28 0.83 -13.28
CA PRO A 719 -15.40 0.01 -12.82
C PRO A 719 -16.09 0.62 -11.61
N GLY A 720 -17.42 0.79 -11.66
CA GLY A 720 -18.17 1.48 -10.61
C GLY A 720 -19.67 1.19 -10.54
N ILE A 721 -20.23 0.37 -11.43
CA ILE A 721 -21.64 -0.04 -11.42
C ILE A 721 -21.71 -1.55 -11.60
N HIS A 722 -22.41 -2.25 -10.71
CA HIS A 722 -22.70 -3.67 -10.87
C HIS A 722 -23.80 -3.87 -11.94
N VAL A 723 -23.61 -4.84 -12.82
CA VAL A 723 -24.57 -5.22 -13.87
C VAL A 723 -24.91 -6.71 -13.70
N PRO A 724 -26.15 -7.17 -13.97
CA PRO A 724 -26.52 -8.58 -13.83
C PRO A 724 -25.63 -9.53 -14.65
N GLN A 725 -25.35 -10.71 -14.11
CA GLN A 725 -24.37 -11.64 -14.68
C GLN A 725 -24.75 -12.18 -16.08
N SER A 726 -26.05 -12.24 -16.37
CA SER A 726 -26.62 -12.64 -17.67
C SER A 726 -26.62 -11.54 -18.74
N ALA A 727 -26.15 -10.33 -18.42
CA ALA A 727 -26.21 -9.16 -19.31
C ALA A 727 -24.90 -8.89 -20.10
N SER A 728 -23.81 -9.56 -19.75
CA SER A 728 -22.48 -9.33 -20.33
C SER A 728 -22.43 -9.75 -21.81
N PRO A 729 -22.27 -8.82 -22.78
CA PRO A 729 -22.14 -9.19 -24.17
C PRO A 729 -20.75 -9.79 -24.44
N GLU A 730 -20.66 -10.91 -25.15
CA GLU A 730 -19.38 -11.56 -25.50
C GLU A 730 -18.40 -10.60 -26.19
N LEU A 731 -18.93 -9.62 -26.94
CA LEU A 731 -18.17 -8.54 -27.59
C LEU A 731 -17.37 -7.61 -26.66
N VAL A 732 -17.60 -7.65 -25.34
CA VAL A 732 -16.93 -6.77 -24.35
C VAL A 732 -15.79 -7.49 -23.61
N THR A 733 -15.56 -8.77 -23.89
CA THR A 733 -14.59 -9.65 -23.17
C THR A 733 -13.11 -9.26 -23.30
N SER A 734 -12.76 -8.23 -24.09
CA SER A 734 -11.37 -7.81 -24.31
C SER A 734 -10.78 -6.87 -23.23
N LEU A 735 -11.42 -6.70 -22.07
CA LEU A 735 -10.86 -5.95 -20.93
C LEU A 735 -10.46 -6.86 -19.74
N PRO A 736 -9.32 -6.64 -19.07
CA PRO A 736 -8.66 -7.69 -18.27
C PRO A 736 -9.18 -7.83 -16.82
N SER A 737 -10.48 -7.63 -16.58
CA SER A 737 -11.07 -7.71 -15.23
C SER A 737 -12.55 -8.15 -15.24
N ALA A 738 -12.87 -9.20 -15.99
CA ALA A 738 -14.20 -9.83 -16.00
C ALA A 738 -14.44 -10.70 -14.74
N VAL A 739 -14.30 -10.08 -13.56
CA VAL A 739 -14.65 -10.63 -12.25
C VAL A 739 -15.62 -9.62 -11.60
N ASP A 740 -16.62 -10.10 -10.88
CA ASP A 740 -17.65 -9.32 -10.15
C ASP A 740 -18.65 -8.47 -10.96
N ASN A 741 -18.70 -8.63 -12.29
CA ASN A 741 -19.65 -7.96 -13.21
C ASN A 741 -19.70 -6.41 -13.09
N VAL A 742 -18.58 -5.78 -12.69
CA VAL A 742 -18.52 -4.32 -12.47
C VAL A 742 -18.11 -3.59 -13.76
N VAL A 743 -19.00 -2.75 -14.27
CA VAL A 743 -18.84 -1.99 -15.52
C VAL A 743 -18.55 -0.50 -15.21
N PRO A 744 -17.78 0.20 -16.06
CA PRO A 744 -17.58 1.65 -15.93
C PRO A 744 -18.86 2.48 -16.16
N PRO A 745 -19.15 3.51 -15.34
CA PRO A 745 -20.30 4.41 -15.52
C PRO A 745 -20.44 5.01 -16.93
N GLN A 746 -19.33 5.33 -17.59
CA GLN A 746 -19.33 5.84 -18.96
C GLN A 746 -19.90 4.82 -19.97
N GLN A 747 -19.57 3.54 -19.82
CA GLN A 747 -20.05 2.48 -20.72
C GLN A 747 -21.54 2.19 -20.48
N VAL A 748 -21.97 2.14 -19.22
CA VAL A 748 -23.39 1.95 -18.86
C VAL A 748 -24.26 3.06 -19.46
N ALA A 749 -23.84 4.32 -19.33
CA ALA A 749 -24.53 5.46 -19.93
C ALA A 749 -24.55 5.40 -21.47
N PHE A 750 -23.42 5.01 -22.10
CA PHE A 750 -23.31 4.88 -23.56
C PHE A 750 -24.25 3.81 -24.12
N PHE A 751 -24.19 2.59 -23.61
CA PHE A 751 -24.97 1.47 -24.15
C PHE A 751 -26.48 1.60 -23.85
N ALA A 752 -26.87 2.26 -22.76
CA ALA A 752 -28.27 2.63 -22.52
C ALA A 752 -28.80 3.62 -23.58
N CYS A 753 -27.98 4.60 -23.99
CA CYS A 753 -28.34 5.52 -25.08
C CYS A 753 -28.38 4.83 -26.46
N LEU A 754 -27.71 3.68 -26.62
CA LEU A 754 -27.83 2.80 -27.80
C LEU A 754 -29.03 1.83 -27.71
N GLY A 755 -29.85 1.91 -26.66
CA GLY A 755 -31.02 1.05 -26.48
C GLY A 755 -30.71 -0.39 -26.03
N ASN A 756 -29.50 -0.69 -25.54
CA ASN A 756 -29.22 -2.01 -24.98
C ASN A 756 -30.06 -2.21 -23.71
N ARG A 757 -30.94 -3.22 -23.76
CA ARG A 757 -31.99 -3.50 -22.76
C ARG A 757 -31.46 -3.64 -21.32
N PHE A 758 -30.32 -4.31 -21.14
CA PHE A 758 -29.75 -4.52 -19.80
C PHE A 758 -29.18 -3.23 -19.20
N TYR A 759 -28.38 -2.48 -19.96
CA TYR A 759 -27.84 -1.21 -19.50
C TYR A 759 -28.96 -0.16 -19.33
N LEU A 760 -29.97 -0.17 -20.20
CA LEU A 760 -31.17 0.66 -20.06
C LEU A 760 -31.87 0.41 -18.71
N LYS A 761 -32.08 -0.85 -18.32
CA LYS A 761 -32.66 -1.20 -17.01
C LYS A 761 -31.81 -0.68 -15.84
N VAL A 762 -30.48 -0.89 -15.89
CA VAL A 762 -29.55 -0.40 -14.85
C VAL A 762 -29.54 1.12 -14.71
N VAL A 763 -29.70 1.86 -15.83
CA VAL A 763 -29.81 3.33 -15.84
C VAL A 763 -31.17 3.81 -15.33
N LEU A 764 -32.27 3.16 -15.73
CA LEU A 764 -33.62 3.55 -15.34
C LEU A 764 -33.93 3.25 -13.87
N SER A 765 -33.41 2.16 -13.29
CA SER A 765 -33.50 1.85 -11.86
C SER A 765 -32.57 2.71 -10.97
N GLN A 766 -31.87 3.73 -11.50
CA GLN A 766 -31.20 4.74 -10.65
C GLN A 766 -32.19 5.78 -10.11
N PRO A 767 -32.03 6.27 -8.87
CA PRO A 767 -32.63 7.52 -8.41
C PRO A 767 -32.30 8.68 -9.36
N ILE A 768 -33.16 9.70 -9.41
CA ILE A 768 -33.06 10.80 -10.40
C ILE A 768 -31.70 11.49 -10.32
N GLU A 769 -31.15 11.66 -9.12
CA GLU A 769 -29.84 12.26 -8.86
C GLU A 769 -28.71 11.46 -9.52
N GLY A 770 -28.76 10.13 -9.43
CA GLY A 770 -27.78 9.24 -10.05
C GLY A 770 -27.98 9.11 -11.56
N PHE A 771 -29.24 9.18 -12.02
CA PHE A 771 -29.59 9.26 -13.44
C PHE A 771 -29.04 10.54 -14.09
N VAL A 772 -29.19 11.70 -13.45
CA VAL A 772 -28.62 12.98 -13.92
C VAL A 772 -27.11 12.86 -14.12
N VAL A 773 -26.38 12.23 -13.19
CA VAL A 773 -24.93 11.97 -13.34
C VAL A 773 -24.63 11.13 -14.58
N LEU A 774 -25.40 10.06 -14.84
CA LEU A 774 -25.22 9.23 -16.03
C LEU A 774 -25.56 9.96 -17.34
N ILE A 775 -26.59 10.81 -17.34
CA ILE A 775 -26.92 11.65 -18.50
C ILE A 775 -25.85 12.73 -18.74
N GLN A 776 -25.22 13.28 -17.70
CA GLN A 776 -24.08 14.18 -17.86
C GLN A 776 -22.84 13.47 -18.45
N LEU A 777 -22.63 12.19 -18.14
CA LEU A 777 -21.63 11.37 -18.81
C LEU A 777 -21.99 11.13 -20.28
N ALA A 778 -23.23 10.74 -20.58
CA ALA A 778 -23.73 10.57 -21.94
C ALA A 778 -23.56 11.85 -22.79
N THR A 779 -24.02 12.99 -22.28
CA THR A 779 -23.91 14.32 -22.92
C THR A 779 -22.46 14.76 -23.13
N SER A 780 -21.50 14.21 -22.36
CA SER A 780 -20.08 14.51 -22.52
C SER A 780 -19.36 13.71 -23.61
N MET A 781 -20.05 12.72 -24.20
CA MET A 781 -19.52 11.89 -25.27
C MET A 781 -20.03 12.36 -26.62
N ASN A 782 -19.14 12.90 -27.46
CA ASN A 782 -19.42 13.40 -28.82
C ASN A 782 -20.07 12.38 -29.78
N VAL A 783 -20.20 11.11 -29.37
CA VAL A 783 -20.81 10.01 -30.14
C VAL A 783 -22.27 9.75 -29.79
N VAL A 784 -22.78 10.31 -28.67
CA VAL A 784 -24.19 10.15 -28.27
C VAL A 784 -25.02 11.27 -28.91
N ARG A 785 -26.12 10.88 -29.57
CA ARG A 785 -27.05 11.82 -30.21
C ARG A 785 -28.00 12.46 -29.18
N PRO A 786 -28.34 13.77 -29.28
CA PRO A 786 -29.26 14.43 -28.37
C PRO A 786 -30.64 13.76 -28.29
N GLU A 787 -31.13 13.19 -29.40
CA GLU A 787 -32.44 12.53 -29.48
C GLU A 787 -32.48 11.26 -28.62
N ALA A 788 -31.37 10.52 -28.56
CA ALA A 788 -31.24 9.33 -27.72
C ALA A 788 -31.27 9.70 -26.22
N ILE A 789 -30.63 10.82 -25.87
CA ILE A 789 -30.70 11.37 -24.51
C ILE A 789 -32.14 11.81 -24.18
N ARG A 790 -32.83 12.51 -25.09
CA ARG A 790 -34.22 12.94 -24.90
C ARG A 790 -35.17 11.75 -24.69
N LYS A 791 -35.03 10.67 -25.48
CA LYS A 791 -35.80 9.42 -25.32
C LYS A 791 -35.49 8.71 -23.99
N LEU A 792 -34.23 8.71 -23.53
CA LEU A 792 -33.84 8.13 -22.25
C LEU A 792 -34.37 8.93 -21.04
N VAL A 793 -34.39 10.27 -21.13
CA VAL A 793 -35.00 11.17 -20.14
C VAL A 793 -36.51 10.94 -20.04
N TRP A 794 -37.20 10.83 -21.18
CA TRP A 794 -38.63 10.49 -21.22
C TRP A 794 -38.91 9.17 -20.49
N LYS A 795 -38.18 8.09 -20.81
CA LYS A 795 -38.36 6.80 -20.12
C LYS A 795 -38.10 6.88 -18.62
N ARG A 796 -37.13 7.66 -18.14
CA ARG A 796 -36.90 7.83 -16.70
C ARG A 796 -38.01 8.62 -16.00
N LEU A 797 -38.63 9.57 -16.69
CA LEU A 797 -39.79 10.31 -16.20
C LEU A 797 -41.01 9.38 -16.07
N LEU A 798 -41.26 8.50 -17.04
CA LEU A 798 -42.29 7.47 -16.94
C LEU A 798 -42.02 6.50 -15.77
N CYS A 799 -40.78 6.03 -15.61
CA CYS A 799 -40.38 5.26 -14.42
C CYS A 799 -40.61 6.04 -13.11
N HIS A 800 -40.48 7.38 -13.09
CA HIS A 800 -40.71 8.16 -11.88
C HIS A 800 -42.19 8.18 -11.44
N PHE A 801 -43.10 8.23 -12.40
CA PHE A 801 -44.54 8.11 -12.13
C PHE A 801 -44.90 6.70 -11.66
N ILE A 802 -44.32 5.67 -12.27
CA ILE A 802 -44.45 4.27 -11.80
C ILE A 802 -43.87 4.10 -10.40
N GLU A 803 -42.74 4.72 -10.06
CA GLU A 803 -42.17 4.72 -8.70
C GLU A 803 -43.12 5.33 -7.67
N GLN A 804 -43.85 6.41 -8.01
CA GLN A 804 -44.81 7.02 -7.09
C GLN A 804 -46.09 6.19 -6.97
N ASP A 805 -46.55 5.61 -8.08
CA ASP A 805 -47.74 4.77 -8.08
C ASP A 805 -47.52 3.44 -7.35
N LEU A 806 -46.38 2.77 -7.56
CA LEU A 806 -45.96 1.61 -6.76
C LEU A 806 -45.94 1.95 -5.26
N ARG A 807 -45.33 3.08 -4.86
CA ARG A 807 -45.34 3.53 -3.47
C ARG A 807 -46.76 3.73 -2.93
N LEU A 808 -47.64 4.37 -3.70
CA LEU A 808 -49.02 4.62 -3.29
C LEU A 808 -49.80 3.29 -3.13
N ARG A 809 -49.69 2.38 -4.10
CA ARG A 809 -50.27 1.02 -4.04
C ARG A 809 -49.76 0.22 -2.83
N THR A 810 -48.47 0.33 -2.49
CA THR A 810 -47.87 -0.37 -1.33
C THR A 810 -48.37 0.17 0.01
N HIS A 811 -48.62 1.47 0.14
CA HIS A 811 -49.02 2.08 1.44
C HIS A 811 -50.54 2.17 1.63
N PHE A 812 -51.33 2.29 0.55
CA PHE A 812 -52.77 2.57 0.61
C PHE A 812 -53.64 1.62 -0.24
N GLY A 813 -53.03 0.65 -0.94
CA GLY A 813 -53.74 -0.33 -1.77
C GLY A 813 -53.98 0.13 -3.21
N ALA A 814 -54.25 -0.84 -4.09
CA ALA A 814 -54.39 -0.62 -5.53
C ALA A 814 -55.62 0.22 -5.92
N GLU A 815 -56.74 0.05 -5.21
CA GLU A 815 -57.99 0.76 -5.48
C GLU A 815 -57.88 2.26 -5.16
N TYR A 816 -57.18 2.60 -4.07
CA TYR A 816 -56.91 3.99 -3.71
C TYR A 816 -56.00 4.68 -4.73
N ALA A 817 -54.93 4.00 -5.18
CA ALA A 817 -54.06 4.55 -6.22
C ALA A 817 -54.81 4.77 -7.55
N TYR A 818 -55.67 3.83 -7.95
CA TYR A 818 -56.53 3.97 -9.12
C TYR A 818 -57.47 5.19 -9.00
N ALA A 819 -58.08 5.42 -7.82
CA ALA A 819 -58.91 6.59 -7.59
C ALA A 819 -58.12 7.91 -7.71
N MET A 820 -56.94 8.01 -7.09
CA MET A 820 -56.09 9.20 -7.20
C MET A 820 -55.60 9.46 -8.63
N LEU A 821 -55.36 8.40 -9.43
CA LEU A 821 -54.99 8.51 -10.84
C LEU A 821 -56.17 8.99 -11.71
N GLN A 822 -57.39 8.55 -11.39
CA GLN A 822 -58.61 9.01 -12.05
C GLN A 822 -58.90 10.51 -11.81
N GLU A 823 -58.64 11.04 -10.61
CA GLU A 823 -58.75 12.48 -10.34
C GLU A 823 -57.83 13.33 -11.23
N ILE A 824 -56.63 12.83 -11.53
CA ILE A 824 -55.68 13.47 -12.46
C ILE A 824 -56.19 13.38 -13.91
N MET A 825 -56.83 12.27 -14.27
CA MET A 825 -57.23 11.95 -15.65
C MET A 825 -58.59 12.53 -16.09
N GLN A 826 -59.44 12.98 -15.17
CA GLN A 826 -60.76 13.52 -15.51
C GLN A 826 -60.74 15.05 -15.67
N GLU A 827 -61.52 15.60 -16.60
CA GLU A 827 -61.75 17.05 -16.67
C GLU A 827 -62.52 17.53 -15.43
N PRO A 828 -62.12 18.63 -14.77
CA PRO A 828 -62.90 19.20 -13.68
C PRO A 828 -64.24 19.73 -14.23
N LEU A 829 -65.36 19.29 -13.65
CA LEU A 829 -66.69 19.78 -14.03
C LEU A 829 -66.86 21.26 -13.65
N PHE A 830 -66.53 22.16 -14.57
CA PHE A 830 -66.89 23.56 -14.47
C PHE A 830 -68.42 23.69 -14.48
N SER A 831 -68.99 24.07 -13.34
CA SER A 831 -70.43 24.32 -13.20
C SER A 831 -70.81 25.62 -13.90
N SER A 832 -71.21 25.51 -15.17
CA SER A 832 -71.77 26.62 -15.95
C SER A 832 -73.08 27.10 -15.32
N GLN A 833 -73.03 28.16 -14.52
CA GLN A 833 -74.22 28.88 -14.06
C GLN A 833 -74.93 29.49 -15.28
N GLY A 834 -75.94 28.79 -15.81
CA GLY A 834 -76.42 29.04 -17.18
C GLY A 834 -77.82 28.51 -17.50
N HIS A 835 -78.81 28.82 -16.66
CA HIS A 835 -80.25 28.64 -16.90
C HIS A 835 -80.79 27.19 -16.89
N GLN A 836 -82.12 27.07 -17.02
CA GLN A 836 -82.92 25.91 -16.63
C GLN A 836 -83.00 24.83 -17.71
N GLY A 837 -82.93 23.55 -17.30
CA GLY A 837 -83.48 22.43 -18.09
C GLY A 837 -82.64 21.16 -18.08
N LYS A 838 -83.18 20.09 -17.48
CA LYS A 838 -82.68 18.69 -17.51
C LYS A 838 -81.22 18.49 -17.05
N PHE A 839 -81.06 17.97 -15.83
CA PHE A 839 -79.84 17.26 -15.44
C PHE A 839 -79.67 16.00 -16.29
N VAL A 840 -78.89 16.10 -17.37
CA VAL A 840 -78.17 14.94 -17.91
C VAL A 840 -76.83 14.90 -17.19
N ALA A 841 -76.57 13.83 -16.43
CA ALA A 841 -75.25 13.58 -15.88
C ALA A 841 -74.31 13.23 -17.03
N ALA A 842 -73.59 14.22 -17.56
CA ALA A 842 -72.52 13.98 -18.51
C ALA A 842 -71.45 13.11 -17.85
N LEU A 843 -71.07 12.01 -18.49
CA LEU A 843 -69.94 11.21 -18.01
C LEU A 843 -68.67 12.10 -17.99
N PRO A 844 -67.81 11.98 -16.98
CA PRO A 844 -66.58 12.75 -16.92
C PRO A 844 -65.72 12.40 -18.14
N LYS A 845 -65.36 13.42 -18.93
CA LYS A 845 -64.44 13.25 -20.05
C LYS A 845 -63.06 12.92 -19.51
N GLN A 846 -62.46 11.85 -20.05
CA GLN A 846 -61.05 11.55 -19.86
C GLN A 846 -60.22 12.57 -20.65
N ARG A 847 -59.17 13.09 -20.02
CA ARG A 847 -58.25 14.05 -20.66
C ARG A 847 -57.46 13.35 -21.77
N THR A 848 -57.57 13.90 -22.96
CA THR A 848 -56.86 13.51 -24.19
C THR A 848 -55.44 14.09 -24.26
N SER A 849 -55.16 15.09 -23.42
CA SER A 849 -53.91 15.83 -23.34
C SER A 849 -53.65 16.23 -21.88
N VAL A 850 -52.47 15.89 -21.34
CA VAL A 850 -52.08 16.18 -19.94
C VAL A 850 -50.71 16.84 -19.93
N SER A 851 -50.60 18.06 -19.39
CA SER A 851 -49.30 18.75 -19.29
C SER A 851 -48.53 18.33 -18.04
N LEU A 852 -47.20 18.27 -18.13
CA LEU A 852 -46.34 18.01 -16.97
C LEU A 852 -46.50 19.09 -15.88
N THR A 853 -46.83 20.32 -16.25
CA THR A 853 -47.17 21.40 -15.32
C THR A 853 -48.44 21.10 -14.50
N SER A 854 -49.42 20.39 -15.06
CA SER A 854 -50.66 20.01 -14.36
C SER A 854 -50.48 18.86 -13.36
N LEU A 855 -49.36 18.12 -13.44
CA LEU A 855 -49.03 17.06 -12.49
C LEU A 855 -48.28 17.59 -11.26
N VAL A 856 -47.81 18.84 -11.25
CA VAL A 856 -47.07 19.42 -10.12
C VAL A 856 -48.02 19.61 -8.92
N ASN A 857 -47.62 19.08 -7.77
CA ASN A 857 -48.43 18.93 -6.53
C ASN A 857 -49.49 17.80 -6.56
N SER A 858 -49.52 16.97 -7.60
CA SER A 858 -50.23 15.66 -7.54
C SER A 858 -49.39 14.62 -6.78
N TYR A 859 -49.92 13.43 -6.52
CA TYR A 859 -49.12 12.35 -5.91
C TYR A 859 -47.97 11.85 -6.82
N LEU A 860 -48.07 12.06 -8.14
CA LEU A 860 -47.03 11.72 -9.12
C LEU A 860 -45.84 12.71 -9.09
N ILE A 861 -46.08 13.95 -8.63
CA ILE A 861 -45.04 14.95 -8.37
C ILE A 861 -45.41 15.69 -7.05
N PRO A 862 -45.14 15.08 -5.88
CA PRO A 862 -45.62 15.59 -4.60
C PRO A 862 -45.19 17.04 -4.31
N PRO A 863 -46.00 17.82 -3.58
CA PRO A 863 -45.62 19.18 -3.18
C PRO A 863 -44.31 19.16 -2.39
N GLY A 864 -43.33 19.97 -2.82
CA GLY A 864 -41.98 20.00 -2.26
C GLY A 864 -40.99 18.97 -2.83
N SER A 865 -41.38 18.13 -3.79
CA SER A 865 -40.49 17.16 -4.44
C SER A 865 -39.36 17.82 -5.24
N SER A 866 -38.11 17.40 -5.00
CA SER A 866 -36.94 17.81 -5.79
C SER A 866 -36.81 17.10 -7.15
N ALA A 867 -37.68 16.14 -7.46
CA ALA A 867 -37.59 15.33 -8.68
C ALA A 867 -37.49 16.19 -9.96
N ILE A 868 -38.38 17.17 -10.10
CA ILE A 868 -38.43 18.06 -11.27
C ILE A 868 -37.24 19.03 -11.30
N SER A 869 -36.80 19.57 -10.16
CA SER A 869 -35.61 20.43 -10.13
C SER A 869 -34.31 19.65 -10.41
N HIS A 870 -34.28 18.34 -10.15
CA HIS A 870 -33.19 17.47 -10.59
C HIS A 870 -33.27 17.14 -12.09
N PHE A 871 -34.46 16.85 -12.65
CA PHE A 871 -34.62 16.70 -14.10
C PHE A 871 -34.22 17.97 -14.88
N PHE A 872 -34.51 19.17 -14.37
CA PHE A 872 -34.09 20.44 -15.00
C PHE A 872 -32.57 20.66 -15.09
N ARG A 873 -31.74 19.84 -14.42
CA ARG A 873 -30.28 19.84 -14.59
C ARG A 873 -29.83 19.19 -15.90
N ILE A 874 -30.75 18.53 -16.61
CA ILE A 874 -30.54 17.93 -17.92
C ILE A 874 -31.03 18.92 -18.99
N ALA A 875 -30.12 19.39 -19.85
CA ALA A 875 -30.39 20.49 -20.78
C ALA A 875 -31.61 20.29 -21.70
N CYS A 876 -31.86 19.06 -22.17
CA CYS A 876 -33.01 18.76 -23.03
C CYS A 876 -34.33 18.53 -22.27
N PHE A 877 -34.34 18.50 -20.93
CA PHE A 877 -35.59 18.33 -20.17
C PHE A 877 -36.50 19.56 -20.28
N GLY A 878 -35.94 20.76 -20.47
CA GLY A 878 -36.73 21.98 -20.67
C GLY A 878 -37.65 21.89 -21.90
N GLU A 879 -37.22 21.20 -22.95
CA GLU A 879 -38.04 20.91 -24.14
C GLU A 879 -39.22 19.99 -23.76
N VAL A 880 -38.92 18.84 -23.14
CA VAL A 880 -39.91 17.83 -22.71
C VAL A 880 -40.93 18.41 -21.72
N TYR A 881 -40.53 19.32 -20.84
CA TYR A 881 -41.40 19.94 -19.83
C TYR A 881 -42.33 21.03 -20.39
N SER A 882 -41.96 21.70 -21.49
CA SER A 882 -42.66 22.90 -22.00
C SER A 882 -43.35 22.73 -23.35
N THR A 883 -42.98 21.72 -24.15
CA THR A 883 -43.62 21.44 -25.44
C THR A 883 -44.90 20.63 -25.27
N THR A 884 -45.95 20.99 -26.02
CA THR A 884 -47.24 20.28 -26.02
C THR A 884 -47.15 18.90 -26.69
N GLU A 885 -46.10 18.65 -27.47
CA GLU A 885 -45.83 17.41 -28.21
C GLU A 885 -45.78 16.15 -27.32
N TYR A 886 -45.54 16.30 -26.02
CA TYR A 886 -45.52 15.19 -25.05
C TYR A 886 -46.85 14.99 -24.31
N ASN A 887 -47.79 15.95 -24.38
CA ASN A 887 -48.98 15.93 -23.52
C ASN A 887 -49.98 14.83 -23.90
N ALA A 888 -50.13 14.55 -25.19
CA ALA A 888 -50.99 13.47 -25.69
C ALA A 888 -50.40 12.09 -25.38
N ALA A 889 -49.09 11.92 -25.57
CA ALA A 889 -48.36 10.71 -25.15
C ALA A 889 -48.46 10.47 -23.63
N LEU A 890 -48.38 11.53 -22.81
CA LEU A 890 -48.52 11.45 -21.36
C LEU A 890 -49.96 11.04 -20.95
N ALA A 891 -50.97 11.60 -21.60
CA ALA A 891 -52.37 11.22 -21.37
C ALA A 891 -52.60 9.72 -21.64
N VAL A 892 -52.11 9.21 -22.78
CA VAL A 892 -52.20 7.77 -23.11
C VAL A 892 -51.43 6.92 -22.09
N PHE A 893 -50.21 7.33 -21.69
CA PHE A 893 -49.43 6.61 -20.68
C PHE A 893 -50.18 6.47 -19.34
N LEU A 894 -50.78 7.56 -18.84
CA LEU A 894 -51.51 7.55 -17.56
C LEU A 894 -52.75 6.64 -17.63
N ASN A 895 -53.48 6.65 -18.75
CA ASN A 895 -54.58 5.72 -18.98
C ASN A 895 -54.11 4.24 -18.98
N ILE A 896 -52.98 3.94 -19.63
CA ILE A 896 -52.37 2.60 -19.62
C ILE A 896 -51.94 2.19 -18.19
N LEU A 897 -51.41 3.12 -17.38
CA LEU A 897 -51.04 2.88 -15.97
C LEU A 897 -52.25 2.60 -15.07
N ALA A 898 -53.40 3.22 -15.37
CA ALA A 898 -54.66 3.01 -14.66
C ALA A 898 -55.27 1.65 -14.98
N SER A 899 -55.30 1.25 -16.26
CA SER A 899 -56.06 0.09 -16.72
C SER A 899 -55.32 -1.26 -16.63
N ILE A 900 -53.98 -1.27 -16.46
CA ILE A 900 -53.20 -2.51 -16.36
C ILE A 900 -53.04 -2.96 -14.90
N LYS A 901 -53.31 -4.25 -14.65
CA LYS A 901 -52.80 -4.97 -13.46
C LYS A 901 -51.42 -5.52 -13.80
N TYR A 902 -50.39 -4.98 -13.16
CA TYR A 902 -48.99 -5.39 -13.32
C TYR A 902 -48.46 -6.02 -12.03
N ASN A 903 -47.46 -6.91 -12.16
CA ASN A 903 -46.89 -7.66 -11.04
C ASN A 903 -45.44 -7.24 -10.69
N GLY A 904 -44.78 -6.49 -11.57
CA GLY A 904 -43.41 -6.00 -11.40
C GLY A 904 -43.19 -5.21 -10.11
N GLN A 905 -42.05 -5.48 -9.45
CA GLN A 905 -41.68 -4.85 -8.18
C GLN A 905 -40.71 -3.68 -8.34
N GLU A 906 -39.88 -3.66 -9.39
CA GLU A 906 -39.18 -2.44 -9.81
C GLU A 906 -39.95 -1.72 -10.93
N ALA A 907 -39.87 -0.39 -10.95
CA ALA A 907 -40.53 0.45 -11.96
C ALA A 907 -40.03 0.20 -13.40
N THR A 908 -38.93 -0.52 -13.57
CA THR A 908 -38.43 -0.97 -14.87
C THR A 908 -39.11 -2.26 -15.34
N ASP A 909 -39.50 -3.17 -14.43
CA ASP A 909 -40.31 -4.36 -14.78
C ASP A 909 -41.67 -3.93 -15.32
N VAL A 910 -42.35 -3.05 -14.58
CA VAL A 910 -43.66 -2.49 -14.94
C VAL A 910 -43.60 -1.72 -16.26
N LEU A 911 -42.52 -0.97 -16.54
CA LEU A 911 -42.34 -0.30 -17.83
C LEU A 911 -42.23 -1.32 -18.98
N GLU A 912 -41.56 -2.46 -18.78
CA GLU A 912 -41.49 -3.53 -19.77
C GLU A 912 -42.83 -4.27 -19.96
N GLU A 913 -43.60 -4.49 -18.89
CA GLU A 913 -44.99 -5.00 -18.95
C GLU A 913 -45.90 -4.06 -19.76
N MET A 914 -45.91 -2.76 -19.42
CA MET A 914 -46.70 -1.73 -20.11
C MET A 914 -46.28 -1.58 -21.58
N GLN A 915 -44.97 -1.63 -21.88
CA GLN A 915 -44.47 -1.55 -23.26
C GLN A 915 -44.82 -2.82 -24.06
N GLY A 916 -44.86 -3.99 -23.41
CA GLY A 916 -45.40 -5.22 -24.00
C GLY A 916 -46.85 -5.05 -24.44
N VAL A 917 -47.73 -4.66 -23.52
CA VAL A 917 -49.15 -4.42 -23.81
C VAL A 917 -49.34 -3.35 -24.90
N ALA A 918 -48.61 -2.23 -24.86
CA ALA A 918 -48.70 -1.18 -25.88
C ALA A 918 -48.15 -1.58 -27.27
N ASN A 919 -47.34 -2.64 -27.36
CA ASN A 919 -46.95 -3.24 -28.64
C ASN A 919 -48.03 -4.23 -29.12
N THR A 920 -48.65 -5.00 -28.24
CA THR A 920 -49.81 -5.85 -28.57
C THR A 920 -50.99 -5.00 -29.07
N LEU A 921 -51.28 -3.86 -28.45
CA LEU A 921 -52.29 -2.92 -28.94
C LEU A 921 -52.00 -2.45 -30.37
N ARG A 922 -50.74 -2.16 -30.71
CA ARG A 922 -50.33 -1.77 -32.07
C ARG A 922 -50.50 -2.87 -33.11
N SER A 923 -50.47 -4.15 -32.72
CA SER A 923 -50.80 -5.26 -33.66
C SER A 923 -52.29 -5.36 -34.01
N PHE A 924 -53.17 -4.67 -33.29
CA PHE A 924 -54.61 -4.60 -33.62
C PHE A 924 -55.00 -3.34 -34.43
N ALA A 925 -54.15 -2.31 -34.48
CA ALA A 925 -54.37 -1.11 -35.29
C ALA A 925 -53.02 -0.45 -35.68
N GLU A 926 -52.71 -0.44 -36.98
CA GLU A 926 -51.40 -0.05 -37.52
C GLU A 926 -51.04 1.42 -37.24
N ASP A 927 -52.03 2.29 -37.10
CA ASP A 927 -51.83 3.73 -36.82
C ASP A 927 -51.41 4.06 -35.37
N ILE A 928 -51.39 3.10 -34.44
CA ILE A 928 -51.07 3.37 -33.02
C ILE A 928 -49.58 3.71 -32.83
N ARG A 929 -49.32 5.01 -32.73
CA ARG A 929 -48.01 5.64 -32.46
C ARG A 929 -47.41 5.18 -31.12
N SER A 930 -46.07 5.21 -31.01
CA SER A 930 -45.37 4.60 -29.87
C SER A 930 -45.09 5.59 -28.74
N VAL A 931 -45.95 5.60 -27.72
CA VAL A 931 -45.80 6.41 -26.49
C VAL A 931 -44.43 6.25 -25.81
N PHE A 932 -43.83 5.06 -25.85
CA PHE A 932 -42.58 4.74 -25.15
C PHE A 932 -41.31 5.03 -25.96
N GLU A 933 -41.36 4.89 -27.28
CA GLU A 933 -40.20 5.07 -28.16
C GLU A 933 -40.23 6.36 -28.96
N ASP A 934 -41.40 6.93 -29.27
CA ASP A 934 -41.55 8.09 -30.13
C ASP A 934 -42.75 8.98 -29.71
N PRO A 935 -42.75 9.52 -28.47
CA PRO A 935 -43.88 10.23 -27.88
C PRO A 935 -44.34 11.44 -28.69
N THR A 936 -43.42 12.18 -29.31
CA THR A 936 -43.68 13.34 -30.17
C THR A 936 -44.45 13.01 -31.46
N SER A 937 -44.65 11.73 -31.77
CA SER A 937 -45.49 11.28 -32.88
C SER A 937 -46.97 11.05 -32.48
N VAL A 938 -47.30 11.10 -31.18
CA VAL A 938 -48.66 10.93 -30.66
C VAL A 938 -49.37 12.28 -30.67
N ASP A 939 -50.37 12.44 -31.52
CA ASP A 939 -51.23 13.62 -31.54
C ASP A 939 -52.49 13.43 -30.67
N GLU A 940 -53.23 14.51 -30.45
CA GLU A 940 -54.45 14.49 -29.63
C GLU A 940 -55.59 13.64 -30.24
N PRO A 941 -55.84 13.67 -31.57
CA PRO A 941 -56.74 12.69 -32.21
C PRO A 941 -56.34 11.23 -31.96
N GLY A 942 -55.06 10.88 -32.14
CA GLY A 942 -54.55 9.53 -31.88
C GLY A 942 -54.66 9.13 -30.41
N ALA A 943 -54.36 10.04 -29.48
CA ALA A 943 -54.58 9.82 -28.05
C ALA A 943 -56.06 9.60 -27.72
N THR A 944 -56.96 10.41 -28.28
CA THR A 944 -58.42 10.25 -28.13
C THR A 944 -58.89 8.88 -28.59
N TYR A 945 -58.43 8.45 -29.78
CA TYR A 945 -58.77 7.15 -30.34
C TYR A 945 -58.27 5.99 -29.47
N VAL A 946 -57.02 6.03 -29.01
CA VAL A 946 -56.44 4.98 -28.16
C VAL A 946 -57.15 4.91 -26.80
N ILE A 947 -57.37 6.05 -26.14
CA ILE A 947 -58.02 6.12 -24.83
C ILE A 947 -59.44 5.56 -24.89
N ALA A 948 -60.24 5.97 -25.89
CA ALA A 948 -61.63 5.53 -26.04
C ALA A 948 -61.81 4.01 -26.25
N HIS A 949 -60.80 3.32 -26.80
CA HIS A 949 -60.86 1.87 -27.07
C HIS A 949 -60.03 1.03 -26.09
N LEU A 950 -59.20 1.65 -25.24
CA LEU A 950 -58.22 0.98 -24.37
C LEU A 950 -58.85 -0.13 -23.52
N GLU A 951 -59.95 0.16 -22.82
CA GLU A 951 -60.65 -0.86 -22.01
C GLU A 951 -61.17 -2.05 -22.83
N SER A 952 -61.63 -1.80 -24.06
CA SER A 952 -62.15 -2.83 -24.95
C SER A 952 -61.03 -3.75 -25.41
N TRP A 953 -59.94 -3.16 -25.90
CA TRP A 953 -58.76 -3.92 -26.35
C TRP A 953 -58.06 -4.66 -25.21
N LEU A 954 -57.98 -4.09 -24.01
CA LEU A 954 -57.44 -4.80 -22.85
C LEU A 954 -58.29 -6.02 -22.47
N LYS A 955 -59.62 -5.92 -22.54
CA LYS A 955 -60.53 -7.07 -22.36
C LYS A 955 -60.30 -8.13 -23.44
N CYS A 956 -60.10 -7.74 -24.70
CA CYS A 956 -59.73 -8.67 -25.78
C CYS A 956 -58.38 -9.35 -25.53
N ILE A 957 -57.34 -8.60 -25.12
CA ILE A 957 -56.00 -9.15 -24.84
C ILE A 957 -56.07 -10.19 -23.71
N VAL A 958 -56.83 -9.93 -22.64
CA VAL A 958 -57.03 -10.84 -21.50
C VAL A 958 -57.93 -12.05 -21.85
N LEU A 959 -58.69 -12.00 -22.95
CA LEU A 959 -59.46 -13.13 -23.48
C LEU A 959 -58.72 -13.93 -24.58
N SER A 960 -57.53 -13.48 -24.98
CA SER A 960 -56.70 -14.08 -26.04
C SER A 960 -55.41 -14.74 -25.53
N ASN A 961 -55.16 -14.68 -24.22
CA ASN A 961 -54.05 -15.34 -23.51
C ASN A 961 -54.62 -16.25 -22.42
#